data_AF-A0A8K0GVM9-F1
#
_entry.id   AF-A0A8K0GVM9-F1
#
_cell.length_a   1.000
_cell.length_b   1.000
_cell.length_c   1.000
_cell.angle_alpha   90.00
_cell.angle_beta   90.00
_cell.angle_gamma   90.00
#
_symmetry.space_group_name_H-M   'P 1'
#
loop_
_entity.id
_entity.type
_entity.pdbx_description
1 polymer ?
#
loop_
_entity_poly.entity_id
_entity_poly.type
_entity_poly.pdbx_seq_one_letter_code
_entity_poly.pdbx_strand_id
1 'polypeptide(L)'
;MPTPNGVLLPFLLFLVSASVFSQNWLVLGSSVQEQSSIRRPDPLRYFKYYNGVYDVRNKHYWASTAFTGVHGYAIAAVWLLCGLGFGIFMTLKHPSMSNWAIKDFLDHHCFTMFLLVLLFTFLALACASLVLSANQQTTKKIEKMKETIGRLGREAGQTIRRVIQAMTHMQKLLVPYDSKMASSLNVTAHQLGKVSRVIHGVVDKDIVASIHRAIQTSYVAHLVIVIFDLVLIVAALVLILTHWYPGFVIIIFLCWILTTVCWVLTGIDFFLHTFAGDTCSALEDVKLNPQNNSLSSMLPCMDTTYSRNIMLQIGSTVHNFITQLNYKASELSRLIGLDEQDDNIYGFVHICNPFNGPPNYNYVPESCPKNAIQISQLPQVLASFTCYGEKVEGECKRNGRVIPEAIYNMAKDYSEAIQYLLNVYPDLKSLAECKLVRGFSDAVLPQCNPVRVAVRFLWLSMLCLSILMVALDLAANGVTSNNVNWATRHLLNECFDKSISWKTHVWEFGSALATCVFGIILEIEKEEKMRIRNKYRKPTTLRCNAGSRCSTSAVVWSLVGCLLMLHLYSLVQQKDGMGAEMQFRKTHQPQFRELEEVEEENIQIPPPKGKRSPRAAKRRPRRTTTLIDEFLDENSQLRGVFFPDQRTAVDPTKDLGNDTFYYYPGRIWLDTEGNPIQAHGGGILFDEKTMTYYWYGEYKDGPTYHAHKKGAARVDIVGVGCYSSKDLWKWKNEGIVLASEETNETHDLHKSNVLERPKVIYNPKTAKYVMWMHIDDVNYTKAAVGVATSDYPTGPFDYLYSKRPHGFESRDMTVFKDDDGVAYLVYSSEDNSELHIGPLTEDYLDITQTLRRILVGQHREAPALFKHEGTYYMITSGCTGWAPNEALAHAAESILGPWETMGNPCVGGNKMFRLSTFFAQSTYVVPLPSFPGSFIFMADRWNPADLRDSRYVWLPLIVGGPVDRPLDYNFGFPLWSRVSVYWHRKWKLPQGWSGLKWM
;
A
#
# COMPACT_ATOMS: atom_id res chain seq x y z
N MET A 1 12.94 1.08 71.60
CA MET A 1 12.18 1.47 70.40
C MET A 1 13.04 1.18 69.18
N PRO A 2 12.59 0.30 68.25
CA PRO A 2 13.09 0.28 66.89
C PRO A 2 11.98 0.52 65.83
N THR A 3 12.42 1.07 64.72
CA THR A 3 11.76 1.67 63.55
C THR A 3 11.13 0.67 62.55
N PRO A 4 10.28 1.12 61.60
CA PRO A 4 9.33 0.27 60.87
C PRO A 4 9.90 -0.47 59.65
N ASN A 5 9.30 -1.63 59.37
CA ASN A 5 9.69 -2.62 58.35
C ASN A 5 9.47 -2.15 56.90
N GLY A 6 10.53 -2.12 56.09
CA GLY A 6 10.53 -1.85 54.64
C GLY A 6 10.33 -3.06 53.73
N VAL A 7 9.75 -4.17 54.22
CA VAL A 7 9.65 -5.45 53.48
C VAL A 7 8.24 -5.74 52.95
N LEU A 8 7.24 -4.92 53.28
CA LEU A 8 5.86 -5.16 52.81
C LEU A 8 5.68 -4.91 51.30
N LEU A 9 6.47 -4.02 50.69
CA LEU A 9 6.21 -3.52 49.32
C LEU A 9 6.54 -4.51 48.18
N PRO A 10 7.66 -5.26 48.20
CA PRO A 10 7.98 -6.24 47.13
C PRO A 10 7.10 -7.49 47.19
N PHE A 11 6.68 -7.90 48.39
CA PHE A 11 5.82 -9.07 48.62
C PHE A 11 4.36 -8.78 48.23
N LEU A 12 3.89 -7.55 48.49
CA LEU A 12 2.63 -7.04 47.94
C LEU A 12 2.70 -6.94 46.40
N LEU A 13 3.82 -6.56 45.80
CA LEU A 13 3.98 -6.54 44.32
C LEU A 13 3.92 -7.94 43.69
N PHE A 14 4.48 -8.96 44.34
CA PHE A 14 4.44 -10.35 43.86
C PHE A 14 3.04 -10.98 44.03
N LEU A 15 2.37 -10.76 45.17
CA LEU A 15 0.98 -11.21 45.39
C LEU A 15 -0.04 -10.42 44.56
N VAL A 16 0.17 -9.11 44.35
CA VAL A 16 -0.64 -8.31 43.41
C VAL A 16 -0.44 -8.84 41.99
N SER A 17 0.78 -9.21 41.57
CA SER A 17 1.00 -9.85 40.27
C SER A 17 0.32 -11.21 40.13
N ALA A 18 0.29 -12.02 41.19
CA ALA A 18 -0.41 -13.31 41.23
C ALA A 18 -1.96 -13.16 41.25
N SER A 19 -2.48 -12.15 41.94
CA SER A 19 -3.92 -11.84 42.00
C SER A 19 -4.47 -11.18 40.73
N VAL A 20 -3.61 -10.57 39.91
CA VAL A 20 -3.94 -10.11 38.55
C VAL A 20 -4.20 -11.29 37.59
N PHE A 21 -3.81 -12.52 37.95
CA PHE A 21 -4.16 -13.74 37.20
C PHE A 21 -5.59 -14.26 37.47
N SER A 22 -6.44 -13.53 38.21
CA SER A 22 -7.83 -13.95 38.52
C SER A 22 -8.93 -13.12 37.86
N GLN A 23 -8.66 -12.04 37.13
CA GLN A 23 -9.71 -11.23 36.49
C GLN A 23 -9.62 -11.24 34.97
N ASN A 24 -10.22 -12.28 34.37
CA ASN A 24 -11.19 -12.22 33.26
C ASN A 24 -11.26 -13.58 32.54
N TRP A 25 -11.75 -14.59 33.25
CA TRP A 25 -12.45 -15.72 32.63
C TRP A 25 -13.93 -15.38 32.60
N LEU A 26 -14.37 -14.67 31.55
CA LEU A 26 -15.76 -14.56 31.10
C LEU A 26 -15.81 -13.68 29.84
N VAL A 27 -15.39 -14.24 28.70
CA VAL A 27 -15.92 -13.86 27.38
C VAL A 27 -16.24 -15.14 26.64
N LEU A 28 -17.24 -15.85 27.15
CA LEU A 28 -17.93 -16.93 26.48
C LEU A 28 -19.40 -16.53 26.51
N GLY A 29 -19.90 -16.06 25.37
CA GLY A 29 -21.31 -15.74 25.17
C GLY A 29 -21.59 -14.26 24.87
N SER A 30 -21.28 -13.83 23.65
CA SER A 30 -22.11 -12.80 23.00
C SER A 30 -22.17 -13.10 21.51
N SER A 31 -23.35 -13.51 21.06
CA SER A 31 -23.76 -13.49 19.66
C SER A 31 -23.83 -12.04 19.16
N VAL A 32 -23.66 -11.89 17.84
CA VAL A 32 -23.95 -10.70 17.00
C VAL A 32 -22.77 -9.73 16.74
N GLN A 33 -22.06 -10.01 15.63
CA GLN A 33 -21.79 -9.10 14.50
C GLN A 33 -21.13 -7.73 14.78
N GLU A 34 -19.79 -7.71 14.85
CA GLU A 34 -18.96 -6.54 14.52
C GLU A 34 -17.57 -7.02 14.03
N GLN A 35 -17.01 -6.33 13.03
CA GLN A 35 -15.76 -6.68 12.34
C GLN A 35 -14.62 -7.00 13.33
N SER A 36 -13.91 -8.12 13.15
CA SER A 36 -12.91 -8.69 14.07
C SER A 36 -11.66 -7.81 14.23
N SER A 37 -11.78 -6.66 14.90
CA SER A 37 -10.65 -5.78 15.20
C SER A 37 -9.71 -6.50 16.19
N ILE A 38 -8.49 -6.82 15.77
CA ILE A 38 -7.48 -7.41 16.65
C ILE A 38 -7.00 -6.30 17.59
N ARG A 39 -7.34 -6.40 18.88
CA ARG A 39 -6.95 -5.43 19.91
C ARG A 39 -5.79 -5.95 20.76
N ARG A 40 -4.57 -5.47 20.52
CA ARG A 40 -3.35 -5.89 21.25
C ARG A 40 -2.39 -4.72 21.49
N PRO A 41 -1.59 -4.70 22.57
CA PRO A 41 -0.58 -3.67 22.77
C PRO A 41 0.50 -3.71 21.68
N ASP A 42 0.82 -2.57 21.07
CA ASP A 42 1.89 -2.46 20.07
C ASP A 42 3.14 -1.77 20.64
N PRO A 43 4.25 -2.50 20.83
CA PRO A 43 5.49 -1.92 21.34
C PRO A 43 6.12 -0.88 20.40
N LEU A 44 5.88 -0.97 19.08
CA LEU A 44 6.36 0.04 18.11
C LEU A 44 5.55 1.34 18.15
N ARG A 45 4.39 1.32 18.81
CA ARG A 45 3.49 2.49 18.96
C ARG A 45 3.30 2.88 20.43
N TYR A 46 4.39 2.86 21.20
CA TYR A 46 4.39 3.26 22.63
C TYR A 46 3.34 2.50 23.47
N PHE A 47 3.14 1.20 23.19
CA PHE A 47 2.14 0.34 23.84
C PHE A 47 0.69 0.78 23.66
N LYS A 48 0.39 1.68 22.72
CA LYS A 48 -1.00 1.93 22.30
C LYS A 48 -1.56 0.66 21.68
N TYR A 49 -2.87 0.44 21.84
CA TYR A 49 -3.54 -0.70 21.22
C TYR A 49 -3.44 -0.60 19.69
N TYR A 50 -2.92 -1.65 19.07
CA TYR A 50 -3.19 -1.97 17.68
C TYR A 50 -4.68 -2.30 17.57
N ASN A 51 -5.39 -1.58 16.71
CA ASN A 51 -6.81 -1.79 16.39
C ASN A 51 -6.98 -2.09 14.89
N GLY A 52 -6.00 -2.75 14.27
CA GLY A 52 -5.98 -3.03 12.84
C GLY A 52 -6.55 -4.41 12.49
N VAL A 53 -6.77 -4.62 11.19
CA VAL A 53 -7.12 -5.93 10.60
C VAL A 53 -5.88 -6.82 10.44
N TYR A 54 -6.08 -8.13 10.37
CA TYR A 54 -5.00 -9.09 10.08
C TYR A 54 -4.27 -8.72 8.78
N ASP A 55 -3.02 -8.29 8.89
CA ASP A 55 -2.17 -7.93 7.74
C ASP A 55 -0.70 -8.32 8.00
N VAL A 56 -0.25 -9.40 7.35
CA VAL A 56 1.13 -9.90 7.44
C VAL A 56 2.16 -8.98 6.76
N ARG A 57 1.76 -7.90 6.07
CA ARG A 57 2.68 -6.88 5.54
C ARG A 57 2.90 -5.74 6.51
N ASN A 58 2.03 -5.58 7.52
CA ASN A 58 2.08 -4.48 8.46
C ASN A 58 3.08 -4.77 9.60
N LYS A 59 4.07 -3.89 9.77
CA LYS A 59 5.07 -4.00 10.84
C LYS A 59 4.47 -3.92 12.25
N HIS A 60 3.38 -3.15 12.42
CA HIS A 60 2.67 -3.01 13.69
C HIS A 60 1.92 -4.27 14.09
N TYR A 61 1.39 -5.03 13.10
CA TYR A 61 0.78 -6.34 13.36
C TYR A 61 1.82 -7.31 13.91
N TRP A 62 2.98 -7.47 13.23
CA TRP A 62 4.05 -8.35 13.69
C TRP A 62 4.57 -7.98 15.08
N ALA A 63 4.75 -6.69 15.36
CA ALA A 63 5.18 -6.22 16.67
C ALA A 63 4.14 -6.52 17.76
N SER A 64 2.85 -6.28 17.51
CA SER A 64 1.78 -6.57 18.48
C SER A 64 1.59 -8.07 18.74
N THR A 65 1.73 -8.90 17.70
CA THR A 65 1.59 -10.36 17.81
C THR A 65 2.82 -10.97 18.49
N ALA A 66 4.04 -10.52 18.16
CA ALA A 66 5.25 -10.96 18.86
C ALA A 66 5.24 -10.59 20.35
N PHE A 67 4.62 -9.46 20.70
CA PHE A 67 4.48 -9.01 22.08
C PHE A 67 3.56 -9.89 22.93
N THR A 68 2.72 -10.76 22.36
CA THR A 68 1.91 -11.69 23.17
C THR A 68 2.74 -12.71 23.94
N GLY A 69 3.96 -13.01 23.46
CA GLY A 69 4.95 -13.84 24.14
C GLY A 69 5.72 -13.14 25.28
N VAL A 70 5.40 -11.88 25.62
CA VAL A 70 6.15 -11.04 26.58
C VAL A 70 6.41 -11.72 27.91
N HIS A 71 5.50 -12.56 28.40
CA HIS A 71 5.66 -13.25 29.68
C HIS A 71 6.84 -14.23 29.68
N GLY A 72 7.04 -14.99 28.59
CA GLY A 72 8.19 -15.88 28.47
C GLY A 72 9.51 -15.11 28.41
N TYR A 73 9.53 -14.00 27.65
CA TYR A 73 10.72 -13.14 27.52
C TYR A 73 11.08 -12.43 28.84
N ALA A 74 10.08 -11.97 29.58
CA ALA A 74 10.26 -11.31 30.87
C ALA A 74 10.81 -12.27 31.92
N ILE A 75 10.27 -13.50 32.00
CA ILE A 75 10.78 -14.53 32.90
C ILE A 75 12.22 -14.90 32.54
N ALA A 76 12.53 -15.07 31.25
CA ALA A 76 13.91 -15.31 30.80
C ALA A 76 14.86 -14.18 31.21
N ALA A 77 14.47 -12.92 31.04
CA ALA A 77 15.30 -11.77 31.40
C ALA A 77 15.55 -11.68 32.92
N VAL A 78 14.52 -11.89 33.73
CA VAL A 78 14.66 -11.94 35.20
C VAL A 78 15.56 -13.11 35.60
N TRP A 79 15.33 -14.30 35.03
CA TRP A 79 16.12 -15.48 35.31
C TRP A 79 17.60 -15.26 35.00
N LEU A 80 17.91 -14.66 33.84
CA LEU A 80 19.26 -14.29 33.39
C LEU A 80 19.92 -13.22 34.28
N LEU A 81 19.18 -12.25 34.81
CA LEU A 81 19.76 -11.27 35.73
C LEU A 81 20.10 -11.91 37.09
N CYS A 82 19.25 -12.82 37.59
CA CYS A 82 19.44 -13.49 38.87
C CYS A 82 20.74 -14.31 38.91
N GLY A 83 21.00 -15.16 37.92
CA GLY A 83 22.23 -15.95 37.90
C GLY A 83 23.47 -15.20 37.39
N LEU A 84 23.35 -14.08 36.68
CA LEU A 84 24.50 -13.19 36.46
C LEU A 84 24.94 -12.59 37.79
N GLY A 85 23.98 -12.16 38.62
CA GLY A 85 24.22 -11.73 40.00
C GLY A 85 24.84 -12.83 40.85
N PHE A 86 24.32 -14.07 40.77
CA PHE A 86 24.88 -15.22 41.47
C PHE A 86 26.31 -15.57 41.01
N GLY A 87 26.57 -15.56 39.70
CA GLY A 87 27.91 -15.82 39.14
C GLY A 87 28.93 -14.76 39.53
N ILE A 88 28.55 -13.48 39.54
CA ILE A 88 29.40 -12.38 40.02
C ILE A 88 29.66 -12.53 41.53
N PHE A 89 28.64 -12.89 42.32
CA PHE A 89 28.81 -13.14 43.75
C PHE A 89 29.78 -14.29 44.04
N MET A 90 29.67 -15.40 43.30
CA MET A 90 30.56 -16.56 43.45
C MET A 90 32.01 -16.25 43.05
N THR A 91 32.23 -15.42 42.03
CA THR A 91 33.58 -15.02 41.57
C THR A 91 34.22 -13.97 42.48
N LEU A 92 33.45 -13.04 43.04
CA LEU A 92 33.96 -12.02 43.97
C LEU A 92 34.34 -12.57 45.35
N LYS A 93 33.74 -13.68 45.79
CA LYS A 93 33.99 -14.25 47.12
C LYS A 93 35.13 -15.26 47.22
N HIS A 94 35.69 -15.73 46.10
CA HIS A 94 36.73 -16.78 46.10
C HIS A 94 37.85 -16.53 45.06
N PRO A 95 38.96 -15.86 45.43
CA PRO A 95 40.12 -15.69 44.55
C PRO A 95 41.17 -16.82 44.65
N SER A 96 41.00 -17.78 45.57
CA SER A 96 42.01 -18.82 45.83
C SER A 96 41.37 -20.21 45.85
N MET A 97 41.47 -20.92 44.72
CA MET A 97 41.29 -22.37 44.68
C MET A 97 42.56 -23.04 45.18
N SER A 98 42.64 -23.32 46.47
CA SER A 98 43.62 -24.24 47.02
C SER A 98 43.04 -24.93 48.25
N ASN A 99 42.87 -26.24 48.13
CA ASN A 99 42.48 -27.21 49.14
C ASN A 99 41.06 -27.10 49.74
N TRP A 100 40.12 -27.78 49.10
CA TRP A 100 38.95 -28.32 49.80
C TRP A 100 39.26 -29.74 50.28
N ALA A 101 39.47 -29.87 51.59
CA ALA A 101 39.42 -31.16 52.26
C ALA A 101 37.94 -31.55 52.46
N ILE A 102 37.53 -32.64 51.82
CA ILE A 102 36.23 -33.27 52.03
C ILE A 102 36.20 -33.80 53.46
N LYS A 103 35.27 -33.32 54.28
CA LYS A 103 34.99 -33.87 55.61
C LYS A 103 33.66 -34.62 55.54
N ASP A 104 33.72 -35.92 55.79
CA ASP A 104 32.57 -36.81 55.76
C ASP A 104 31.51 -36.38 56.79
N PHE A 105 30.33 -36.02 56.29
CA PHE A 105 29.09 -36.07 57.06
C PHE A 105 27.92 -36.35 56.10
N LEU A 106 27.56 -37.63 55.95
CA LEU A 106 26.32 -38.03 55.28
C LEU A 106 25.15 -37.75 56.23
N ASP A 107 24.57 -36.55 56.13
CA ASP A 107 23.34 -36.19 56.82
C ASP A 107 22.10 -36.65 56.01
N HIS A 108 21.03 -37.07 56.69
CA HIS A 108 19.78 -37.55 56.07
C HIS A 108 19.18 -36.56 55.05
N HIS A 109 19.48 -35.26 55.20
CA HIS A 109 19.09 -34.18 54.27
C HIS A 109 19.78 -34.25 52.90
N CYS A 110 21.02 -34.72 52.80
CA CYS A 110 21.71 -34.85 51.51
C CYS A 110 21.08 -35.96 50.66
N PHE A 111 20.64 -37.06 51.29
CA PHE A 111 19.94 -38.15 50.60
C PHE A 111 18.58 -37.70 50.05
N THR A 112 17.82 -36.90 50.81
CA THR A 112 16.53 -36.36 50.35
C THR A 112 16.67 -35.38 49.19
N MET A 113 17.71 -34.54 49.19
CA MET A 113 17.97 -33.60 48.07
C MET A 113 18.44 -34.33 46.82
N PHE A 114 19.26 -35.37 46.98
CA PHE A 114 19.67 -36.24 45.87
C PHE A 114 18.48 -36.96 45.22
N LEU A 115 17.53 -37.46 46.02
CA LEU A 115 16.30 -38.10 45.52
C LEU A 115 15.41 -37.11 44.76
N LEU A 116 15.33 -35.85 45.22
CA LEU A 116 14.60 -34.78 44.53
C LEU A 116 15.24 -34.41 43.19
N VAL A 117 16.57 -34.29 43.13
CA VAL A 117 17.29 -34.06 41.87
C VAL A 117 17.02 -35.21 40.89
N LEU A 118 17.09 -36.46 41.34
CA LEU A 118 16.76 -37.62 40.50
C LEU A 118 15.30 -37.55 39.97
N LEU A 119 14.33 -37.25 40.84
CA LEU A 119 12.93 -37.12 40.43
C LEU A 119 12.74 -36.05 39.34
N PHE A 120 13.31 -34.85 39.54
CA PHE A 120 13.20 -33.77 38.56
C PHE A 120 13.94 -34.08 37.26
N THR A 121 15.07 -34.81 37.31
CA THR A 121 15.73 -35.29 36.07
C THR A 121 14.85 -36.25 35.27
N PHE A 122 14.15 -37.19 35.92
CA PHE A 122 13.22 -38.09 35.21
C PHE A 122 12.03 -37.33 34.60
N LEU A 123 11.48 -36.36 35.31
CA LEU A 123 10.39 -35.52 34.81
C LEU A 123 10.84 -34.62 33.64
N ALA A 124 12.03 -34.05 33.72
CA ALA A 124 12.63 -33.27 32.63
C ALA A 124 12.85 -34.12 31.37
N LEU A 125 13.36 -35.35 31.53
CA LEU A 125 13.51 -36.32 30.42
C LEU A 125 12.17 -36.69 29.76
N ALA A 126 11.12 -36.88 30.57
CA ALA A 126 9.77 -37.13 30.06
C ALA A 126 9.23 -35.93 29.27
N CYS A 127 9.41 -34.71 29.78
CA CYS A 127 8.96 -33.50 29.09
C CYS A 127 9.77 -33.18 27.84
N ALA A 128 11.08 -33.42 27.84
CA ALA A 128 11.94 -33.33 26.66
C ALA A 128 11.47 -34.29 25.54
N SER A 129 11.00 -35.49 25.92
CA SER A 129 10.41 -36.45 24.98
C SER A 129 9.05 -35.98 24.43
N LEU A 130 8.22 -35.34 25.27
CA LEU A 130 6.96 -34.72 24.84
C LEU A 130 7.20 -33.56 23.87
N VAL A 131 8.18 -32.70 24.13
CA VAL A 131 8.60 -31.60 23.24
C VAL A 131 9.02 -32.15 21.88
N LEU A 132 9.83 -33.21 21.84
CA LEU A 132 10.26 -33.82 20.58
C LEU A 132 9.07 -34.37 19.77
N SER A 133 8.12 -35.04 20.43
CA SER A 133 6.89 -35.55 19.81
C SER A 133 6.02 -34.40 19.27
N ALA A 134 5.79 -33.38 20.10
CA ALA A 134 4.98 -32.21 19.76
C ALA A 134 5.57 -31.42 18.57
N ASN A 135 6.90 -31.27 18.55
CA ASN A 135 7.63 -30.57 17.49
C ASN A 135 7.52 -31.32 16.15
N GLN A 136 7.66 -32.65 16.16
CA GLN A 136 7.45 -33.48 14.95
C GLN A 136 6.01 -33.45 14.44
N GLN A 137 5.03 -33.51 15.34
CA GLN A 137 3.61 -33.45 14.99
C GLN A 137 3.26 -32.09 14.36
N THR A 138 3.75 -31.00 14.93
CA THR A 138 3.53 -29.63 14.44
C THR A 138 4.06 -29.44 13.02
N THR A 139 5.31 -29.83 12.74
CA THR A 139 5.89 -29.74 11.40
C THR A 139 5.12 -30.55 10.36
N LYS A 140 4.70 -31.78 10.69
CA LYS A 140 3.89 -32.62 9.78
C LYS A 140 2.55 -31.98 9.42
N LYS A 141 1.88 -31.36 10.39
CA LYS A 141 0.57 -30.71 10.17
C LYS A 141 0.73 -29.43 9.33
N ILE A 142 1.78 -28.66 9.56
CA ILE A 142 2.11 -27.45 8.80
C ILE A 142 2.46 -27.77 7.34
N GLU A 143 3.28 -28.81 7.09
CA GLU A 143 3.63 -29.20 5.70
C GLU A 143 2.39 -29.66 4.90
N LYS A 144 1.45 -30.36 5.54
CA LYS A 144 0.18 -30.74 4.89
C LYS A 144 -0.68 -29.53 4.50
N MET A 145 -0.72 -28.52 5.36
CA MET A 145 -1.44 -27.27 5.09
C MET A 145 -0.78 -26.52 3.91
N LYS A 146 0.56 -26.46 3.89
CA LYS A 146 1.34 -25.85 2.81
C LYS A 146 1.11 -26.51 1.45
N GLU A 147 1.10 -27.84 1.39
CA GLU A 147 0.83 -28.56 0.14
C GLU A 147 -0.55 -28.22 -0.43
N THR A 148 -1.55 -28.11 0.46
CA THR A 148 -2.93 -27.75 0.10
C THR A 148 -3.01 -26.33 -0.45
N ILE A 149 -2.39 -25.35 0.24
CA ILE A 149 -2.33 -23.95 -0.20
C ILE A 149 -1.59 -23.82 -1.54
N GLY A 150 -0.46 -24.51 -1.68
CA GLY A 150 0.35 -24.48 -2.90
C GLY A 150 -0.36 -25.09 -4.11
N ARG A 151 -1.15 -26.15 -3.92
CA ARG A 151 -1.96 -26.75 -4.98
C ARG A 151 -3.06 -25.79 -5.47
N LEU A 152 -3.83 -25.23 -4.54
CA LEU A 152 -4.93 -24.31 -4.86
C LEU A 152 -4.44 -23.00 -5.47
N GLY A 153 -3.31 -22.47 -5.00
CA GLY A 153 -2.69 -21.28 -5.59
C GLY A 153 -2.23 -21.48 -7.03
N ARG A 154 -1.73 -22.69 -7.38
CA ARG A 154 -1.39 -23.04 -8.77
C ARG A 154 -2.62 -23.16 -9.65
N GLU A 155 -3.67 -23.82 -9.17
CA GLU A 155 -4.95 -23.94 -9.90
C GLU A 155 -5.56 -22.56 -10.18
N ALA A 156 -5.59 -21.67 -9.18
CA ALA A 156 -6.02 -20.28 -9.31
C ALA A 156 -5.19 -19.49 -10.35
N GLY A 157 -3.86 -19.58 -10.26
CA GLY A 157 -2.96 -18.91 -11.19
C GLY A 157 -3.15 -19.37 -12.64
N GLN A 158 -3.40 -20.67 -12.85
CA GLN A 158 -3.66 -21.23 -14.18
C GLN A 158 -4.98 -20.72 -14.79
N THR A 159 -6.06 -20.64 -14.00
CA THR A 159 -7.35 -20.10 -14.47
C THR A 159 -7.22 -18.62 -14.87
N ILE A 160 -6.57 -17.80 -14.04
CA ILE A 160 -6.37 -16.38 -14.34
C ILE A 160 -5.50 -16.22 -15.59
N ARG A 161 -4.45 -17.04 -15.76
CA ARG A 161 -3.59 -17.01 -16.94
C ARG A 161 -4.34 -17.33 -18.23
N ARG A 162 -5.26 -18.31 -18.22
CA ARG A 162 -6.13 -18.63 -19.37
C ARG A 162 -7.00 -17.44 -19.78
N VAL A 163 -7.60 -16.74 -18.81
CA VAL A 163 -8.42 -15.54 -19.06
C VAL A 163 -7.57 -14.41 -19.66
N ILE A 164 -6.39 -14.13 -19.10
CA ILE A 164 -5.48 -13.09 -19.61
C ILE A 164 -5.06 -13.40 -21.06
N GLN A 165 -4.71 -14.65 -21.36
CA GLN A 165 -4.33 -15.06 -22.71
C GLN A 165 -5.47 -14.81 -23.70
N ALA A 166 -6.69 -15.23 -23.38
CA ALA A 166 -7.85 -14.98 -24.23
C ALA A 166 -8.12 -13.49 -24.43
N MET A 167 -8.09 -12.67 -23.37
CA MET A 167 -8.28 -11.21 -23.46
C MET A 167 -7.21 -10.53 -24.32
N THR A 168 -5.95 -10.98 -24.23
CA THR A 168 -4.84 -10.43 -25.03
C THR A 168 -4.98 -10.81 -26.50
N HIS A 169 -5.46 -12.01 -26.80
CA HIS A 169 -5.76 -12.43 -28.18
C HIS A 169 -6.94 -11.64 -28.76
N MET A 170 -8.05 -11.48 -28.02
CA MET A 170 -9.19 -10.66 -28.42
C MET A 170 -8.80 -9.21 -28.69
N GLN A 171 -7.99 -8.60 -27.79
CA GLN A 171 -7.45 -7.27 -28.00
C GLN A 171 -6.74 -7.16 -29.35
N LYS A 172 -5.79 -8.07 -29.64
CA LYS A 172 -5.01 -8.02 -30.88
C LYS A 172 -5.88 -8.07 -32.14
N LEU A 173 -6.96 -8.86 -32.10
CA LEU A 173 -7.91 -8.99 -33.21
C LEU A 173 -8.77 -7.74 -33.38
N LEU A 174 -9.19 -7.10 -32.28
CA LEU A 174 -10.13 -5.97 -32.31
C LEU A 174 -9.48 -4.60 -32.49
N VAL A 175 -8.17 -4.46 -32.27
CA VAL A 175 -7.42 -3.18 -32.43
C VAL A 175 -7.73 -2.42 -33.73
N PRO A 176 -7.83 -3.05 -34.92
CA PRO A 176 -8.09 -2.33 -36.17
C PRO A 176 -9.53 -1.80 -36.32
N TYR A 177 -10.48 -2.31 -35.53
CA TYR A 177 -11.91 -2.10 -35.75
C TYR A 177 -12.62 -1.41 -34.58
N ASP A 178 -12.20 -1.69 -33.34
CA ASP A 178 -12.75 -1.08 -32.12
C ASP A 178 -11.64 -0.85 -31.10
N SER A 179 -10.98 0.31 -31.23
CA SER A 179 -9.88 0.71 -30.37
C SER A 179 -10.31 0.93 -28.91
N LYS A 180 -11.58 1.29 -28.66
CA LYS A 180 -12.13 1.50 -27.31
C LYS A 180 -12.31 0.18 -26.59
N MET A 181 -12.90 -0.82 -27.25
CA MET A 181 -13.05 -2.19 -26.70
C MET A 181 -11.68 -2.87 -26.52
N ALA A 182 -10.77 -2.72 -27.49
CA ALA A 182 -9.42 -3.24 -27.38
C ALA A 182 -8.64 -2.62 -26.21
N SER A 183 -8.79 -1.32 -25.97
CA SER A 183 -8.19 -0.64 -24.81
C SER A 183 -8.73 -1.20 -23.49
N SER A 184 -10.05 -1.37 -23.37
CA SER A 184 -10.69 -1.94 -22.18
C SER A 184 -10.23 -3.39 -21.90
N LEU A 185 -10.10 -4.22 -22.94
CA LEU A 185 -9.58 -5.59 -22.83
C LEU A 185 -8.12 -5.63 -22.36
N ASN A 186 -7.27 -4.73 -22.88
CA ASN A 186 -5.87 -4.61 -22.48
C ASN A 186 -5.73 -4.23 -21.00
N VAL A 187 -6.49 -3.22 -20.60
CA VAL A 187 -6.58 -2.72 -19.23
C VAL A 187 -6.99 -3.87 -18.30
N THR A 188 -8.09 -4.56 -18.61
CA THR A 188 -8.59 -5.73 -17.87
C THR A 188 -7.57 -6.86 -17.76
N ALA A 189 -6.93 -7.23 -18.88
CA ALA A 189 -5.87 -8.25 -18.90
C ALA A 189 -4.67 -7.86 -18.03
N HIS A 190 -4.30 -6.58 -17.99
CA HIS A 190 -3.19 -6.07 -17.21
C HIS A 190 -3.48 -6.09 -15.69
N GLN A 191 -4.70 -5.77 -15.23
CA GLN A 191 -5.04 -5.94 -13.80
C GLN A 191 -5.10 -7.40 -13.39
N LEU A 192 -5.75 -8.26 -14.19
CA LEU A 192 -5.72 -9.71 -13.94
C LEU A 192 -4.27 -10.21 -13.87
N GLY A 193 -3.38 -9.65 -14.71
CA GLY A 193 -1.94 -9.88 -14.64
C GLY A 193 -1.28 -9.40 -13.35
N LYS A 194 -1.72 -8.27 -12.77
CA LYS A 194 -1.24 -7.77 -11.46
C LYS A 194 -1.71 -8.67 -10.31
N VAL A 195 -2.98 -9.08 -10.31
CA VAL A 195 -3.53 -10.03 -9.33
C VAL A 195 -2.86 -11.39 -9.46
N SER A 196 -2.66 -11.87 -10.68
CA SER A 196 -1.91 -13.11 -10.96
C SER A 196 -0.48 -13.04 -10.42
N ARG A 197 0.21 -11.90 -10.57
CA ARG A 197 1.54 -11.68 -9.99
C ARG A 197 1.55 -11.63 -8.46
N VAL A 198 0.49 -11.14 -7.82
CA VAL A 198 0.36 -11.18 -6.35
C VAL A 198 0.11 -12.61 -5.87
N ILE A 199 -0.78 -13.36 -6.53
CA ILE A 199 -1.02 -14.78 -6.22
C ILE A 199 0.23 -15.60 -6.48
N HIS A 200 0.91 -15.35 -7.61
CA HIS A 200 2.22 -15.93 -7.87
C HIS A 200 3.21 -15.52 -6.80
N GLY A 201 3.35 -14.25 -6.41
CA GLY A 201 4.29 -13.82 -5.36
C GLY A 201 3.99 -14.34 -3.95
N VAL A 202 2.72 -14.65 -3.64
CA VAL A 202 2.32 -15.34 -2.39
C VAL A 202 2.62 -16.84 -2.47
N VAL A 203 2.56 -17.44 -3.66
CA VAL A 203 2.91 -18.85 -3.91
C VAL A 203 4.41 -19.04 -4.21
N ASP A 204 5.09 -18.00 -4.68
CA ASP A 204 6.50 -18.00 -5.06
C ASP A 204 7.38 -17.82 -3.83
N LYS A 205 8.61 -18.29 -4.00
CA LYS A 205 9.47 -18.80 -2.95
C LYS A 205 9.71 -17.84 -1.78
N ASP A 206 9.63 -16.52 -1.88
CA ASP A 206 10.25 -15.65 -0.87
C ASP A 206 9.50 -15.54 0.48
N ILE A 207 8.17 -15.35 0.47
CA ILE A 207 7.39 -15.21 1.72
C ILE A 207 7.16 -16.58 2.37
N VAL A 208 6.70 -17.55 1.59
CA VAL A 208 6.48 -18.92 2.09
C VAL A 208 7.81 -19.58 2.47
N ALA A 209 8.93 -19.34 1.76
CA ALA A 209 10.23 -19.82 2.22
C ALA A 209 10.75 -19.05 3.42
N SER A 210 10.41 -17.78 3.62
CA SER A 210 10.78 -17.08 4.86
C SER A 210 10.05 -17.66 6.07
N ILE A 211 8.75 -17.93 5.94
CA ILE A 211 7.96 -18.59 6.98
C ILE A 211 8.46 -20.02 7.18
N HIS A 212 8.78 -20.76 6.11
CA HIS A 212 9.35 -22.10 6.20
C HIS A 212 10.73 -22.11 6.85
N ARG A 213 11.60 -21.16 6.51
CA ARG A 213 12.90 -20.96 7.17
C ARG A 213 12.69 -20.70 8.65
N ALA A 214 11.75 -19.83 9.04
CA ALA A 214 11.45 -19.54 10.44
C ALA A 214 10.93 -20.78 11.20
N ILE A 215 10.02 -21.56 10.60
CA ILE A 215 9.49 -22.80 11.20
C ILE A 215 10.57 -23.87 11.30
N GLN A 216 11.43 -24.00 10.29
CA GLN A 216 12.57 -24.91 10.29
C GLN A 216 13.62 -24.49 11.33
N THR A 217 13.90 -23.19 11.46
CA THR A 217 14.76 -22.66 12.51
C THR A 217 14.18 -22.94 13.90
N SER A 218 12.87 -22.78 14.09
CA SER A 218 12.20 -23.15 15.34
C SER A 218 12.33 -24.66 15.61
N TYR A 219 12.09 -25.51 14.62
CA TYR A 219 12.25 -26.97 14.76
C TYR A 219 13.67 -27.35 15.17
N VAL A 220 14.68 -26.78 14.52
CA VAL A 220 16.10 -27.02 14.83
C VAL A 220 16.44 -26.50 16.22
N ALA A 221 15.95 -25.31 16.62
CA ALA A 221 16.20 -24.75 17.95
C ALA A 221 15.67 -25.68 19.05
N HIS A 222 14.42 -26.15 18.94
CA HIS A 222 13.82 -27.09 19.89
C HIS A 222 14.59 -28.41 19.96
N LEU A 223 14.98 -28.97 18.81
CA LEU A 223 15.76 -30.21 18.76
C LEU A 223 17.13 -30.03 19.43
N VAL A 224 17.82 -28.94 19.12
CA VAL A 224 19.15 -28.63 19.66
C VAL A 224 19.09 -28.44 21.18
N ILE A 225 18.08 -27.72 21.68
CA ILE A 225 17.90 -27.48 23.12
C ILE A 225 17.60 -28.76 23.86
N VAL A 226 16.69 -29.60 23.35
CA VAL A 226 16.39 -30.92 23.94
C VAL A 226 17.65 -31.80 23.98
N ILE A 227 18.47 -31.81 22.91
CA ILE A 227 19.72 -32.58 22.87
C ILE A 227 20.73 -32.06 23.91
N PHE A 228 20.94 -30.74 23.99
CA PHE A 228 21.85 -30.17 24.98
C PHE A 228 21.35 -30.40 26.41
N ASP A 229 20.04 -30.34 26.63
CA ASP A 229 19.42 -30.63 27.93
C ASP A 229 19.69 -32.07 28.36
N LEU A 230 19.43 -33.03 27.46
CA LEU A 230 19.74 -34.44 27.66
C LEU A 230 21.23 -34.67 27.99
N VAL A 231 22.13 -34.04 27.25
CA VAL A 231 23.58 -34.17 27.46
C VAL A 231 24.01 -33.58 28.80
N LEU A 232 23.51 -32.40 29.17
CA LEU A 232 23.85 -31.74 30.42
C LEU A 232 23.27 -32.48 31.64
N ILE A 233 22.05 -33.01 31.54
CA ILE A 233 21.44 -33.84 32.60
C ILE A 233 22.26 -35.11 32.82
N VAL A 234 22.66 -35.81 31.75
CA VAL A 234 23.50 -37.01 31.86
C VAL A 234 24.89 -36.68 32.40
N ALA A 235 25.51 -35.60 31.93
CA ALA A 235 26.81 -35.14 32.43
C ALA A 235 26.73 -34.75 33.92
N ALA A 236 25.66 -34.07 34.34
CA ALA A 236 25.42 -33.72 35.74
C ALA A 236 25.35 -34.98 36.62
N LEU A 237 24.59 -36.00 36.20
CA LEU A 237 24.47 -37.28 36.91
C LEU A 237 25.82 -38.00 37.01
N VAL A 238 26.60 -38.05 35.92
CA VAL A 238 27.93 -38.67 35.92
C VAL A 238 28.90 -37.92 36.84
N LEU A 239 28.90 -36.58 36.83
CA LEU A 239 29.79 -35.79 37.68
C LEU A 239 29.42 -35.85 39.18
N ILE A 240 28.13 -35.97 39.49
CA ILE A 240 27.66 -36.25 40.85
C ILE A 240 28.18 -37.62 41.31
N LEU A 241 28.08 -38.65 40.46
CA LEU A 241 28.55 -40.00 40.79
C LEU A 241 30.07 -40.08 40.91
N THR A 242 30.83 -39.34 40.10
CA THR A 242 32.31 -39.30 40.16
C THR A 242 32.86 -38.30 41.18
N HIS A 243 31.99 -37.62 41.94
CA HIS A 243 32.35 -36.66 43.00
C HIS A 243 33.24 -35.49 42.52
N TRP A 244 33.18 -35.12 41.24
CA TRP A 244 33.98 -34.03 40.68
C TRP A 244 33.24 -32.68 40.80
N TYR A 245 33.30 -32.10 42.00
CA TYR A 245 32.58 -30.88 42.36
C TYR A 245 32.86 -29.64 41.47
N PRO A 246 34.10 -29.34 41.03
CA PRO A 246 34.35 -28.17 40.17
C PRO A 246 33.64 -28.27 38.82
N GLY A 247 33.61 -29.47 38.22
CA GLY A 247 32.89 -29.71 36.96
C GLY A 247 31.37 -29.60 37.13
N PHE A 248 30.83 -30.04 38.26
CA PHE A 248 29.40 -29.94 38.57
C PHE A 248 28.91 -28.48 38.64
N VAL A 249 29.71 -27.57 39.20
CA VAL A 249 29.39 -26.13 39.24
C VAL A 249 29.35 -25.50 37.84
N ILE A 250 30.24 -25.92 36.94
CA ILE A 250 30.22 -25.47 35.54
C ILE A 250 28.95 -25.94 34.83
N ILE A 251 28.50 -27.18 35.10
CA ILE A 251 27.25 -27.70 34.53
C ILE A 251 26.03 -26.92 35.03
N ILE A 252 25.96 -26.56 36.31
CA ILE A 252 24.86 -25.74 36.85
C ILE A 252 24.77 -24.39 36.12
N PHE A 253 25.90 -23.75 35.81
CA PHE A 253 25.92 -22.50 35.04
C PHE A 253 25.41 -22.68 33.60
N LEU A 254 25.76 -23.80 32.95
CA LEU A 254 25.28 -24.15 31.62
C LEU A 254 23.77 -24.47 31.62
N CYS A 255 23.27 -25.21 32.62
CA CYS A 255 21.84 -25.48 32.79
C CYS A 255 21.06 -24.19 32.99
N TRP A 256 21.59 -23.24 33.76
CA TRP A 256 20.95 -21.96 33.99
C TRP A 256 20.83 -21.09 32.71
N ILE A 257 21.83 -21.10 31.83
CA ILE A 257 21.73 -20.52 30.48
C ILE A 257 20.68 -21.24 29.65
N LEU A 258 20.67 -22.58 29.67
CA LEU A 258 19.72 -23.38 28.90
C LEU A 258 18.27 -23.14 29.34
N THR A 259 18.01 -23.05 30.64
CA THR A 259 16.72 -22.68 31.23
C THR A 259 16.24 -21.32 30.73
N THR A 260 17.15 -20.35 30.61
CA THR A 260 16.84 -19.03 30.02
C THR A 260 16.37 -19.17 28.57
N VAL A 261 17.06 -19.98 27.76
CA VAL A 261 16.70 -20.22 26.35
C VAL A 261 15.35 -20.96 26.24
N CYS A 262 15.06 -21.92 27.13
CA CYS A 262 13.76 -22.61 27.19
C CYS A 262 12.58 -21.63 27.43
N TRP A 263 12.76 -20.63 28.30
CA TRP A 263 11.76 -19.58 28.53
C TRP A 263 11.57 -18.65 27.33
N VAL A 264 12.65 -18.34 26.60
CA VAL A 264 12.56 -17.59 25.33
C VAL A 264 11.77 -18.38 24.29
N LEU A 265 12.05 -19.68 24.12
CA LEU A 265 11.29 -20.54 23.20
C LEU A 265 9.82 -20.66 23.60
N THR A 266 9.51 -20.77 24.89
CA THR A 266 8.13 -20.79 25.39
C THR A 266 7.37 -19.51 24.98
N GLY A 267 8.04 -18.35 24.99
CA GLY A 267 7.48 -17.10 24.46
C GLY A 267 7.25 -17.11 22.95
N ILE A 268 8.19 -17.68 22.19
CA ILE A 268 8.08 -17.83 20.72
C ILE A 268 6.94 -18.79 20.35
N ASP A 269 6.77 -19.91 21.05
CA ASP A 269 5.71 -20.88 20.79
C ASP A 269 4.31 -20.30 21.08
N PHE A 270 4.19 -19.48 22.12
CA PHE A 270 2.95 -18.76 22.41
C PHE A 270 2.60 -17.73 21.33
N PHE A 271 3.61 -17.05 20.82
CA PHE A 271 3.48 -16.18 19.65
C PHE A 271 2.98 -16.98 18.42
N LEU A 272 3.59 -18.13 18.12
CA LEU A 272 3.19 -19.00 16.99
C LEU A 272 1.76 -19.51 17.15
N HIS A 273 1.34 -19.88 18.37
CA HIS A 273 -0.04 -20.28 18.68
C HIS A 273 -1.03 -19.15 18.39
N THR A 274 -0.70 -17.93 18.82
CA THR A 274 -1.52 -16.74 18.59
C THR A 274 -1.63 -16.42 17.10
N PHE A 275 -0.50 -16.42 16.38
CA PHE A 275 -0.43 -16.18 14.95
C PHE A 275 -1.24 -17.21 14.14
N ALA A 276 -1.17 -18.49 14.50
CA ALA A 276 -2.00 -19.54 13.90
C ALA A 276 -3.50 -19.34 14.19
N GLY A 277 -3.83 -18.85 15.39
CA GLY A 277 -5.17 -18.43 15.78
C GLY A 277 -5.73 -17.37 14.83
N ASP A 278 -5.02 -16.25 14.69
CA ASP A 278 -5.43 -15.10 13.88
C ASP A 278 -5.54 -15.45 12.40
N THR A 279 -4.58 -16.22 11.88
CA THR A 279 -4.58 -16.67 10.48
C THR A 279 -5.84 -17.48 10.17
N CYS A 280 -6.22 -18.37 11.08
CA CYS A 280 -7.41 -19.20 10.90
C CYS A 280 -8.72 -18.44 11.07
N SER A 281 -8.78 -17.47 11.99
CA SER A 281 -9.93 -16.56 12.11
C SER A 281 -10.09 -15.68 10.88
N ALA A 282 -8.99 -15.16 10.32
CA ALA A 282 -9.02 -14.38 9.08
C ALA A 282 -9.54 -15.21 7.88
N LEU A 283 -9.21 -16.51 7.80
CA LEU A 283 -9.74 -17.41 6.77
C LEU A 283 -11.22 -17.74 6.96
N GLU A 284 -11.69 -17.81 8.21
CA GLU A 284 -13.11 -17.98 8.54
C GLU A 284 -13.92 -16.73 8.18
N ASP A 285 -13.36 -15.54 8.42
CA ASP A 285 -13.95 -14.25 8.02
C ASP A 285 -14.08 -14.12 6.51
N VAL A 286 -13.12 -14.64 5.73
CA VAL A 286 -13.21 -14.71 4.26
C VAL A 286 -14.38 -15.59 3.79
N LYS A 287 -14.68 -16.67 4.51
CA LYS A 287 -15.80 -17.57 4.20
C LYS A 287 -17.15 -16.89 4.45
N LEU A 288 -17.25 -16.18 5.57
CA LEU A 288 -18.47 -15.47 5.97
C LEU A 288 -18.71 -14.21 5.13
N ASN A 289 -17.67 -13.41 4.87
CA ASN A 289 -17.75 -12.14 4.14
C ASN A 289 -16.64 -12.00 3.07
N PRO A 290 -16.79 -12.60 1.87
CA PRO A 290 -15.75 -12.60 0.83
C PRO A 290 -15.33 -11.21 0.31
N GLN A 291 -16.23 -10.22 0.40
CA GLN A 291 -16.03 -8.86 -0.11
C GLN A 291 -15.37 -7.92 0.90
N ASN A 292 -15.68 -8.09 2.19
CA ASN A 292 -15.30 -7.16 3.25
C ASN A 292 -14.66 -7.91 4.42
N ASN A 293 -13.47 -8.45 4.19
CA ASN A 293 -12.68 -9.18 5.18
C ASN A 293 -11.24 -8.65 5.22
N SER A 294 -10.50 -9.04 6.27
CA SER A 294 -9.10 -8.65 6.47
C SER A 294 -8.16 -9.13 5.36
N LEU A 295 -8.53 -10.17 4.62
CA LEU A 295 -7.77 -10.76 3.53
C LEU A 295 -8.13 -10.21 2.14
N SER A 296 -9.08 -9.28 2.03
CA SER A 296 -9.55 -8.68 0.76
C SER A 296 -8.42 -7.94 0.02
N SER A 297 -7.45 -7.42 0.78
CA SER A 297 -6.22 -6.81 0.27
C SER A 297 -5.27 -7.80 -0.42
N MET A 298 -5.43 -9.11 -0.16
CA MET A 298 -4.58 -10.18 -0.68
C MET A 298 -5.30 -11.08 -1.71
N LEU A 299 -6.61 -11.25 -1.59
CA LEU A 299 -7.46 -12.02 -2.51
C LEU A 299 -8.72 -11.20 -2.86
N PRO A 300 -8.61 -10.19 -3.74
CA PRO A 300 -9.73 -9.30 -4.04
C PRO A 300 -10.85 -10.04 -4.78
N CYS A 301 -12.08 -9.75 -4.37
CA CYS A 301 -13.32 -10.19 -4.96
C CYS A 301 -14.02 -8.98 -5.62
N MET A 302 -14.60 -9.16 -6.81
CA MET A 302 -15.41 -8.10 -7.43
C MET A 302 -16.78 -8.02 -6.77
N ASP A 303 -17.32 -6.83 -6.53
CA ASP A 303 -18.68 -6.64 -6.01
C ASP A 303 -19.69 -7.47 -6.81
N THR A 304 -20.50 -8.25 -6.10
CA THR A 304 -21.51 -9.15 -6.67
C THR A 304 -22.56 -8.43 -7.51
N THR A 305 -22.86 -7.16 -7.21
CA THR A 305 -23.84 -6.36 -7.96
C THR A 305 -23.23 -5.90 -9.28
N TYR A 306 -22.01 -5.38 -9.21
CA TYR A 306 -21.25 -4.93 -10.37
C TYR A 306 -20.89 -6.09 -11.31
N SER A 307 -20.43 -7.22 -10.75
CA SER A 307 -20.08 -8.41 -11.54
C SER A 307 -21.30 -9.01 -12.23
N ARG A 308 -22.47 -9.04 -11.55
CA ARG A 308 -23.72 -9.49 -12.16
C ARG A 308 -24.15 -8.59 -13.32
N ASN A 309 -24.05 -7.27 -13.17
CA ASN A 309 -24.38 -6.31 -14.23
C ASN A 309 -23.44 -6.46 -15.44
N ILE A 310 -22.15 -6.63 -15.21
CA ILE A 310 -21.18 -6.90 -16.28
C ILE A 310 -21.48 -8.21 -17.00
N MET A 311 -21.74 -9.30 -16.26
CA MET A 311 -22.05 -10.59 -16.87
C MET A 311 -23.36 -10.53 -17.69
N LEU A 312 -24.35 -9.77 -17.23
CA LEU A 312 -25.59 -9.48 -17.98
C LEU A 312 -25.32 -8.63 -19.23
N GLN A 313 -24.45 -7.63 -19.14
CA GLN A 313 -24.07 -6.78 -20.27
C GLN A 313 -23.29 -7.57 -21.33
N ILE A 314 -22.35 -8.42 -20.91
CA ILE A 314 -21.62 -9.33 -21.82
C ILE A 314 -22.61 -10.30 -22.48
N GLY A 315 -23.46 -10.96 -21.68
CA GLY A 315 -24.44 -11.92 -22.19
C GLY A 315 -25.42 -11.28 -23.19
N SER A 316 -25.96 -10.11 -22.88
CA SER A 316 -26.88 -9.39 -23.78
C SER A 316 -26.20 -8.87 -25.04
N THR A 317 -24.95 -8.39 -24.95
CA THR A 317 -24.19 -7.91 -26.12
C THR A 317 -23.91 -9.06 -27.08
N VAL A 318 -23.38 -10.18 -26.59
CA VAL A 318 -23.10 -11.35 -27.43
C VAL A 318 -24.40 -11.93 -28.00
N HIS A 319 -25.46 -12.03 -27.18
CA HIS A 319 -26.76 -12.49 -27.64
C HIS A 319 -27.31 -11.62 -28.78
N ASN A 320 -27.33 -10.30 -28.60
CA ASN A 320 -27.85 -9.36 -29.60
C ASN A 320 -27.01 -9.38 -30.88
N PHE A 321 -25.68 -9.47 -30.76
CA PHE A 321 -24.78 -9.55 -31.90
C PHE A 321 -25.02 -10.81 -32.75
N ILE A 322 -25.09 -12.00 -32.12
CA ILE A 322 -25.36 -13.25 -32.84
C ILE A 322 -26.76 -13.23 -33.45
N THR A 323 -27.75 -12.66 -32.75
CA THR A 323 -29.12 -12.50 -33.29
C THR A 323 -29.15 -11.59 -34.52
N GLN A 324 -28.43 -10.46 -34.50
CA GLN A 324 -28.32 -9.58 -35.67
C GLN A 324 -27.55 -10.25 -36.82
N LEU A 325 -26.49 -11.01 -36.53
CA LEU A 325 -25.78 -11.79 -37.53
C LEU A 325 -26.68 -12.83 -38.19
N ASN A 326 -27.47 -13.56 -37.43
CA ASN A 326 -28.44 -14.54 -37.97
C ASN A 326 -29.48 -13.86 -38.87
N TYR A 327 -29.98 -12.68 -38.48
CA TYR A 327 -30.89 -11.89 -39.31
C TYR A 327 -30.22 -11.46 -40.64
N LYS A 328 -29.00 -10.93 -40.58
CA LYS A 328 -28.26 -10.48 -41.78
C LYS A 328 -27.81 -11.63 -42.67
N ALA A 329 -27.48 -12.78 -42.09
CA ALA A 329 -27.18 -14.00 -42.84
C ALA A 329 -28.40 -14.46 -43.63
N SER A 330 -29.59 -14.43 -43.02
CA SER A 330 -30.86 -14.74 -43.71
C SER A 330 -31.17 -13.76 -44.85
N GLU A 331 -30.89 -12.47 -44.66
CA GLU A 331 -31.04 -11.45 -45.71
C GLU A 331 -30.09 -11.70 -46.89
N LEU A 332 -28.83 -12.07 -46.62
CA LEU A 332 -27.84 -12.42 -47.64
C LEU A 332 -28.24 -13.67 -48.44
N SER A 333 -28.80 -14.69 -47.78
CA SER A 333 -29.34 -15.89 -48.45
C SER A 333 -30.41 -15.53 -49.48
N ARG A 334 -31.29 -14.58 -49.14
CA ARG A 334 -32.35 -14.11 -50.04
C ARG A 334 -31.81 -13.34 -51.24
N LEU A 335 -30.70 -12.62 -51.08
CA LEU A 335 -30.04 -11.85 -52.14
C LEU A 335 -29.28 -12.71 -53.15
N ILE A 336 -28.82 -13.90 -52.75
CA ILE A 336 -28.05 -14.82 -53.62
C ILE A 336 -28.97 -15.76 -54.43
N GLY A 337 -30.29 -15.72 -54.21
CA GLY A 337 -31.26 -16.46 -55.03
C GLY A 337 -31.25 -17.97 -54.80
N LEU A 338 -30.86 -18.42 -53.61
CA LEU A 338 -30.82 -19.84 -53.22
C LEU A 338 -32.16 -20.37 -52.69
N ASP A 339 -33.26 -19.72 -53.07
CA ASP A 339 -34.60 -20.12 -52.63
C ASP A 339 -35.44 -20.44 -53.86
N GLU A 340 -35.15 -21.58 -54.49
CA GLU A 340 -36.12 -22.33 -55.28
C GLU A 340 -35.56 -23.76 -55.50
N GLN A 341 -36.22 -24.74 -54.86
CA GLN A 341 -36.04 -26.20 -54.96
C GLN A 341 -35.09 -26.89 -53.96
N ASP A 342 -35.42 -26.84 -52.65
CA ASP A 342 -35.53 -28.07 -51.83
C ASP A 342 -36.05 -27.72 -50.42
N ASP A 343 -37.29 -28.14 -50.11
CA ASP A 343 -38.00 -27.93 -48.84
C ASP A 343 -37.36 -28.63 -47.61
N ASN A 344 -36.14 -29.16 -47.74
CA ASN A 344 -35.41 -29.84 -46.66
C ASN A 344 -34.13 -29.13 -46.20
N ILE A 345 -33.81 -27.95 -46.75
CA ILE A 345 -32.65 -27.16 -46.32
C ILE A 345 -33.13 -25.99 -45.48
N TYR A 346 -33.39 -26.24 -44.19
CA TYR A 346 -33.54 -25.18 -43.20
C TYR A 346 -32.33 -24.23 -43.28
N GLY A 347 -32.57 -22.99 -43.70
CA GLY A 347 -31.79 -21.79 -43.36
C GLY A 347 -30.28 -21.91 -43.55
N PHE A 348 -29.83 -21.59 -44.76
CA PHE A 348 -28.45 -21.54 -45.26
C PHE A 348 -27.32 -21.25 -44.23
N VAL A 349 -27.53 -20.41 -43.20
CA VAL A 349 -26.55 -20.19 -42.11
C VAL A 349 -27.29 -19.78 -40.82
N HIS A 350 -27.51 -20.71 -39.89
CA HIS A 350 -27.95 -20.37 -38.53
C HIS A 350 -26.79 -20.53 -37.53
N ILE A 351 -26.26 -19.42 -37.03
CA ILE A 351 -25.17 -19.38 -36.05
C ILE A 351 -25.72 -19.69 -34.65
N CYS A 352 -25.05 -20.60 -33.94
CA CYS A 352 -25.36 -20.97 -32.57
C CYS A 352 -25.21 -19.76 -31.64
N ASN A 353 -26.31 -19.40 -30.96
CA ASN A 353 -26.31 -18.42 -29.88
C ASN A 353 -26.35 -19.18 -28.54
N PRO A 354 -25.24 -19.23 -27.78
CA PRO A 354 -25.17 -19.96 -26.54
C PRO A 354 -25.75 -19.19 -25.34
N PHE A 355 -26.36 -18.01 -25.58
CA PHE A 355 -27.01 -17.20 -24.55
C PHE A 355 -28.52 -17.20 -24.77
N ASN A 356 -29.30 -17.39 -23.70
CA ASN A 356 -30.76 -17.26 -23.79
C ASN A 356 -31.20 -15.79 -23.95
N GLY A 357 -32.46 -15.58 -24.35
CA GLY A 357 -33.03 -14.25 -24.50
C GLY A 357 -33.27 -13.51 -23.17
N PRO A 358 -33.74 -12.25 -23.23
CA PRO A 358 -34.09 -11.46 -22.05
C PRO A 358 -35.06 -12.20 -21.12
N PRO A 359 -35.02 -11.95 -19.80
CA PRO A 359 -34.25 -10.87 -19.14
C PRO A 359 -32.86 -11.28 -18.62
N ASN A 360 -32.53 -12.57 -18.60
CA ASN A 360 -31.40 -13.08 -17.81
C ASN A 360 -30.11 -13.36 -18.59
N TYR A 361 -30.16 -13.50 -19.91
CA TYR A 361 -28.99 -13.72 -20.79
C TYR A 361 -27.97 -14.74 -20.24
N ASN A 362 -28.48 -15.86 -19.74
CA ASN A 362 -27.68 -16.93 -19.18
C ASN A 362 -26.94 -17.70 -20.28
N TYR A 363 -25.69 -18.04 -20.01
CA TYR A 363 -24.88 -18.91 -20.86
C TYR A 363 -25.33 -20.36 -20.72
N VAL A 364 -25.93 -20.90 -21.78
CA VAL A 364 -26.45 -22.27 -21.92
C VAL A 364 -25.95 -22.83 -23.26
N PRO A 365 -24.71 -23.33 -23.34
CA PRO A 365 -24.15 -23.82 -24.61
C PRO A 365 -24.93 -25.02 -25.18
N GLU A 366 -25.66 -25.76 -24.33
CA GLU A 366 -26.48 -26.91 -24.70
C GLU A 366 -27.79 -26.52 -25.43
N SER A 367 -28.21 -25.25 -25.42
CA SER A 367 -29.44 -24.81 -26.09
C SER A 367 -29.28 -24.61 -27.59
N CYS A 368 -28.09 -24.83 -28.15
CA CYS A 368 -27.87 -24.66 -29.59
C CYS A 368 -28.45 -25.84 -30.40
N PRO A 369 -29.20 -25.55 -31.50
CA PRO A 369 -29.71 -26.58 -32.39
C PRO A 369 -28.60 -27.44 -32.98
N LYS A 370 -28.84 -28.75 -33.19
CA LYS A 370 -27.84 -29.68 -33.76
C LYS A 370 -27.36 -29.28 -35.17
N ASN A 371 -28.17 -28.53 -35.91
CA ASN A 371 -27.85 -28.06 -37.26
C ASN A 371 -27.28 -26.63 -37.27
N ALA A 372 -27.04 -26.01 -36.10
CA ALA A 372 -26.49 -24.67 -36.02
C ALA A 372 -24.96 -24.67 -36.10
N ILE A 373 -24.41 -23.67 -36.78
CA ILE A 373 -22.98 -23.52 -37.04
C ILE A 373 -22.33 -22.80 -35.85
N GLN A 374 -21.13 -23.24 -35.44
CA GLN A 374 -20.39 -22.54 -34.40
C GLN A 374 -19.83 -21.22 -34.94
N ILE A 375 -19.73 -20.19 -34.10
CA ILE A 375 -19.24 -18.87 -34.55
C ILE A 375 -17.81 -18.94 -35.12
N SER A 376 -16.98 -19.87 -34.64
CA SER A 376 -15.64 -20.16 -35.19
C SER A 376 -15.63 -20.65 -36.64
N GLN A 377 -16.73 -21.24 -37.12
CA GLN A 377 -16.88 -21.77 -38.48
C GLN A 377 -17.45 -20.72 -39.45
N LEU A 378 -17.97 -19.60 -38.94
CA LEU A 378 -18.53 -18.51 -39.76
C LEU A 378 -17.54 -18.00 -40.84
N PRO A 379 -16.25 -17.80 -40.56
CA PRO A 379 -15.30 -17.33 -41.58
C PRO A 379 -15.08 -18.33 -42.72
N GLN A 380 -15.29 -19.63 -42.48
CA GLN A 380 -15.19 -20.64 -43.54
C GLN A 380 -16.38 -20.54 -44.52
N VAL A 381 -17.56 -20.25 -43.97
CA VAL A 381 -18.78 -20.04 -44.76
C VAL A 381 -18.70 -18.72 -45.54
N LEU A 382 -18.22 -17.64 -44.92
CA LEU A 382 -18.11 -16.34 -45.60
C LEU A 382 -17.05 -16.34 -46.71
N ALA A 383 -16.03 -17.19 -46.62
CA ALA A 383 -14.94 -17.25 -47.60
C ALA A 383 -15.44 -17.59 -49.01
N SER A 384 -16.45 -18.46 -49.16
CA SER A 384 -17.00 -18.83 -50.48
C SER A 384 -17.74 -17.68 -51.18
N PHE A 385 -18.14 -16.64 -50.43
CA PHE A 385 -18.86 -15.47 -50.95
C PHE A 385 -17.99 -14.21 -51.00
N THR A 386 -16.70 -14.32 -50.66
CA THR A 386 -15.77 -13.20 -50.55
C THR A 386 -15.01 -12.96 -51.86
N CYS A 387 -14.95 -11.70 -52.26
CA CYS A 387 -14.17 -11.21 -53.40
C CYS A 387 -12.78 -10.79 -52.92
N TYR A 388 -11.73 -11.54 -53.29
CA TYR A 388 -10.33 -11.27 -52.89
C TYR A 388 -9.56 -10.58 -54.02
N GLY A 389 -8.93 -9.44 -53.73
CA GLY A 389 -7.89 -8.84 -54.58
C GLY A 389 -8.24 -8.37 -56.01
N GLU A 390 -9.49 -8.47 -56.49
CA GLU A 390 -9.85 -8.12 -57.87
C GLU A 390 -10.20 -6.62 -58.03
N LYS A 391 -9.52 -5.93 -58.96
CA LYS A 391 -9.63 -4.47 -59.19
C LYS A 391 -10.90 -4.04 -59.98
N VAL A 392 -11.82 -4.96 -60.26
CA VAL A 392 -13.00 -4.69 -61.10
C VAL A 392 -14.27 -5.21 -60.40
N GLU A 393 -15.11 -4.30 -59.88
CA GLU A 393 -16.41 -4.59 -59.24
C GLU A 393 -17.36 -5.46 -60.09
N GLY A 394 -17.12 -5.55 -61.40
CA GLY A 394 -17.96 -6.28 -62.36
C GLY A 394 -17.73 -7.79 -62.47
N GLU A 395 -16.53 -8.30 -62.15
CA GLU A 395 -16.23 -9.76 -62.25
C GLU A 395 -16.71 -10.53 -61.01
N CYS A 396 -16.54 -9.99 -59.81
CA CYS A 396 -16.98 -10.64 -58.57
C CYS A 396 -18.50 -10.85 -58.50
N LYS A 397 -19.30 -9.89 -58.98
CA LYS A 397 -20.77 -10.03 -59.03
C LYS A 397 -21.24 -11.12 -60.00
N ARG A 398 -20.52 -11.41 -61.09
CA ARG A 398 -20.87 -12.50 -62.02
C ARG A 398 -20.63 -13.89 -61.42
N ASN A 399 -19.71 -14.01 -60.49
CA ASN A 399 -19.35 -15.28 -59.82
C ASN A 399 -20.10 -15.51 -58.50
N GLY A 400 -21.15 -14.73 -58.21
CA GLY A 400 -21.95 -14.85 -56.98
C GLY A 400 -21.21 -14.43 -55.69
N ARG A 401 -20.08 -13.72 -55.81
CA ARG A 401 -19.29 -13.23 -54.67
C ARG A 401 -19.64 -11.77 -54.39
N VAL A 402 -20.21 -11.52 -53.21
CA VAL A 402 -20.82 -10.23 -52.86
C VAL A 402 -20.10 -9.54 -51.69
N ILE A 403 -19.28 -10.27 -50.94
CA ILE A 403 -18.63 -9.77 -49.72
C ILE A 403 -17.26 -9.18 -50.07
N PRO A 404 -17.00 -7.89 -49.79
CA PRO A 404 -15.67 -7.30 -49.91
C PRO A 404 -14.67 -7.93 -48.92
N GLU A 405 -13.42 -8.10 -49.34
CA GLU A 405 -12.33 -8.64 -48.52
C GLU A 405 -12.17 -7.93 -47.16
N ALA A 406 -12.35 -6.60 -47.11
CA ALA A 406 -12.29 -5.83 -45.87
C ALA A 406 -13.38 -6.23 -44.85
N ILE A 407 -14.60 -6.50 -45.33
CA ILE A 407 -15.73 -6.92 -44.49
C ILE A 407 -15.54 -8.37 -44.03
N TYR A 408 -14.99 -9.22 -44.90
CA TYR A 408 -14.61 -10.59 -44.54
C TYR A 408 -13.58 -10.63 -43.40
N ASN A 409 -12.50 -9.84 -43.52
CA ASN A 409 -11.45 -9.78 -42.50
C ASN A 409 -12.00 -9.27 -41.16
N MET A 410 -12.85 -8.25 -41.18
CA MET A 410 -13.54 -7.77 -39.97
C MET A 410 -14.42 -8.86 -39.35
N ALA A 411 -15.29 -9.51 -40.14
CA ALA A 411 -16.17 -10.57 -39.65
C ALA A 411 -15.39 -11.76 -39.08
N LYS A 412 -14.25 -12.11 -39.69
CA LYS A 412 -13.34 -13.14 -39.20
C LYS A 412 -12.76 -12.79 -37.83
N ASP A 413 -12.19 -11.59 -37.69
CA ASP A 413 -11.53 -11.16 -36.46
C ASP A 413 -12.54 -11.02 -35.29
N TYR A 414 -13.75 -10.54 -35.56
CA TYR A 414 -14.83 -10.50 -34.55
C TYR A 414 -15.32 -11.90 -34.16
N SER A 415 -15.46 -12.82 -35.12
CA SER A 415 -15.87 -14.20 -34.85
C SER A 415 -14.85 -14.95 -34.00
N GLU A 416 -13.57 -14.78 -34.31
CA GLU A 416 -12.47 -15.33 -33.51
C GLU A 416 -12.44 -14.71 -32.10
N ALA A 417 -12.64 -13.39 -31.98
CA ALA A 417 -12.69 -12.73 -30.67
C ALA A 417 -13.83 -13.27 -29.79
N ILE A 418 -15.04 -13.43 -30.34
CA ILE A 418 -16.16 -14.00 -29.58
C ILE A 418 -15.89 -15.46 -29.21
N GLN A 419 -15.23 -16.25 -30.08
CA GLN A 419 -14.85 -17.61 -29.72
C GLN A 419 -13.89 -17.66 -28.52
N TYR A 420 -12.91 -16.75 -28.46
CA TYR A 420 -12.02 -16.63 -27.29
C TYR A 420 -12.81 -16.28 -26.02
N LEU A 421 -13.79 -15.36 -26.10
CA LEU A 421 -14.66 -15.02 -24.98
C LEU A 421 -15.47 -16.23 -24.51
N LEU A 422 -16.09 -16.98 -25.42
CA LEU A 422 -16.88 -18.18 -25.10
C LEU A 422 -16.05 -19.26 -24.41
N ASN A 423 -14.80 -19.46 -24.85
CA ASN A 423 -13.89 -20.44 -24.27
C ASN A 423 -13.52 -20.14 -22.81
N VAL A 424 -13.40 -18.86 -22.45
CA VAL A 424 -13.04 -18.43 -21.08
C VAL A 424 -14.24 -17.97 -20.25
N TYR A 425 -15.44 -17.93 -20.82
CA TYR A 425 -16.65 -17.47 -20.13
C TYR A 425 -16.92 -18.22 -18.80
N PRO A 426 -16.76 -19.56 -18.71
CA PRO A 426 -16.91 -20.26 -17.43
C PRO A 426 -15.85 -19.87 -16.39
N ASP A 427 -14.60 -19.65 -16.83
CA ASP A 427 -13.50 -19.21 -15.97
C ASP A 427 -13.75 -17.76 -15.48
N LEU A 428 -14.21 -16.88 -16.37
CA LEU A 428 -14.60 -15.51 -16.06
C LEU A 428 -15.77 -15.46 -15.06
N LYS A 429 -16.80 -16.28 -15.26
CA LYS A 429 -17.94 -16.42 -14.35
C LYS A 429 -17.48 -16.91 -12.96
N SER A 430 -16.60 -17.90 -12.91
CA SER A 430 -16.04 -18.43 -11.65
C SER A 430 -15.25 -17.37 -10.85
N LEU A 431 -14.52 -16.50 -11.55
CA LEU A 431 -13.81 -15.36 -10.96
C LEU A 431 -14.78 -14.27 -10.48
N ALA A 432 -15.77 -13.92 -11.32
CA ALA A 432 -16.80 -12.91 -11.03
C ALA A 432 -17.70 -13.26 -9.84
N GLU A 433 -17.99 -14.55 -9.63
CA GLU A 433 -18.80 -15.08 -8.53
C GLU A 433 -17.98 -15.43 -7.27
N CYS A 434 -16.67 -15.15 -7.27
CA CYS A 434 -15.76 -15.47 -6.17
C CYS A 434 -15.74 -16.95 -5.75
N LYS A 435 -16.07 -17.85 -6.67
CA LYS A 435 -16.10 -19.29 -6.41
C LYS A 435 -14.71 -19.84 -6.09
N LEU A 436 -13.68 -19.26 -6.70
CA LEU A 436 -12.27 -19.59 -6.46
C LEU A 436 -11.82 -19.30 -5.03
N VAL A 437 -12.19 -18.12 -4.49
CA VAL A 437 -11.84 -17.70 -3.12
C VAL A 437 -12.60 -18.52 -2.08
N ARG A 438 -13.88 -18.82 -2.31
CA ARG A 438 -14.66 -19.71 -1.46
C ARG A 438 -14.09 -21.13 -1.44
N GLY A 439 -13.74 -21.68 -2.61
CA GLY A 439 -13.10 -22.99 -2.73
C GLY A 439 -11.74 -23.07 -2.02
N PHE A 440 -10.98 -21.96 -2.01
CA PHE A 440 -9.73 -21.86 -1.25
C PHE A 440 -9.98 -21.94 0.26
N SER A 441 -10.92 -21.15 0.80
CA SER A 441 -11.23 -21.18 2.24
C SER A 441 -11.78 -22.55 2.66
N ASP A 442 -12.70 -23.14 1.88
CA ASP A 442 -13.28 -24.46 2.18
C ASP A 442 -12.26 -25.60 2.24
N ALA A 443 -11.17 -25.50 1.48
CA ALA A 443 -10.11 -26.50 1.48
C ALA A 443 -9.07 -26.30 2.59
N VAL A 444 -8.83 -25.05 3.03
CA VAL A 444 -7.79 -24.72 4.02
C VAL A 444 -8.33 -24.71 5.45
N LEU A 445 -9.57 -24.26 5.67
CA LEU A 445 -10.21 -24.18 7.00
C LEU A 445 -10.23 -25.53 7.76
N PRO A 446 -10.42 -26.70 7.12
CA PRO A 446 -10.30 -27.99 7.79
C PRO A 446 -8.90 -28.30 8.36
N GLN A 447 -7.84 -27.66 7.86
CA GLN A 447 -6.47 -27.84 8.37
C GLN A 447 -6.16 -26.93 9.57
N CYS A 448 -6.99 -25.93 9.84
CA CYS A 448 -6.75 -24.95 10.91
C CYS A 448 -6.80 -25.54 12.32
N ASN A 449 -7.84 -26.32 12.63
CA ASN A 449 -7.99 -26.91 13.96
C ASN A 449 -6.83 -27.89 14.31
N PRO A 450 -6.44 -28.82 13.41
CA PRO A 450 -5.28 -29.69 13.64
C PRO A 450 -3.96 -28.94 13.89
N VAL A 451 -3.71 -27.82 13.19
CA VAL A 451 -2.51 -27.01 13.38
C VAL A 451 -2.56 -26.26 14.71
N ARG A 452 -3.70 -25.67 15.06
CA ARG A 452 -3.89 -24.95 16.33
C ARG A 452 -3.65 -25.86 17.54
N VAL A 453 -4.17 -27.08 17.51
CA VAL A 453 -3.96 -28.09 18.56
C VAL A 453 -2.50 -28.50 18.64
N ALA A 454 -1.83 -28.76 17.52
CA ALA A 454 -0.43 -29.17 17.51
C ALA A 454 0.51 -28.09 18.08
N VAL A 455 0.34 -26.82 17.68
CA VAL A 455 1.15 -25.70 18.18
C VAL A 455 0.87 -25.44 19.67
N ARG A 456 -0.39 -25.59 20.11
CA ARG A 456 -0.73 -25.49 21.54
C ARG A 456 -0.07 -26.59 22.37
N PHE A 457 -0.02 -27.81 21.86
CA PHE A 457 0.63 -28.94 22.52
C PHE A 457 2.16 -28.74 22.60
N LEU A 458 2.78 -28.18 21.57
CA LEU A 458 4.20 -27.79 21.59
C LEU A 458 4.48 -26.74 22.69
N TRP A 459 3.68 -25.68 22.73
CA TRP A 459 3.80 -24.64 23.75
C TRP A 459 3.64 -25.19 25.18
N LEU A 460 2.62 -26.02 25.43
CA LEU A 460 2.40 -26.64 26.75
C LEU A 460 3.56 -27.54 27.15
N SER A 461 4.10 -28.31 26.21
CA SER A 461 5.25 -29.20 26.45
C SER A 461 6.51 -28.40 26.80
N MET A 462 6.77 -27.30 26.09
CA MET A 462 7.91 -26.41 26.34
C MET A 462 7.78 -25.62 27.64
N LEU A 463 6.56 -25.18 27.99
CA LEU A 463 6.28 -24.55 29.27
C LEU A 463 6.55 -25.53 30.43
N CYS A 464 6.09 -26.77 30.31
CA CYS A 464 6.32 -27.82 31.30
C CYS A 464 7.82 -28.10 31.50
N LEU A 465 8.56 -28.26 30.39
CA LEU A 465 10.01 -28.44 30.43
C LEU A 465 10.71 -27.25 31.10
N SER A 466 10.34 -26.01 30.76
CA SER A 466 10.94 -24.80 31.33
C SER A 466 10.73 -24.69 32.86
N ILE A 467 9.54 -25.07 33.34
CA ILE A 467 9.22 -25.08 34.78
C ILE A 467 10.04 -26.16 35.51
N LEU A 468 10.15 -27.35 34.93
CA LEU A 468 10.92 -28.45 35.52
C LEU A 468 12.42 -28.16 35.55
N MET A 469 12.95 -27.47 34.52
CA MET A 469 14.34 -27.02 34.50
C MET A 469 14.65 -25.99 35.58
N VAL A 470 13.73 -25.05 35.85
CA VAL A 470 13.84 -24.14 37.01
C VAL A 470 13.86 -24.91 38.33
N ALA A 471 12.99 -25.90 38.49
CA ALA A 471 12.96 -26.72 39.70
C ALA A 471 14.24 -27.54 39.88
N LEU A 472 14.79 -28.08 38.78
CA LEU A 472 16.05 -28.82 38.75
C LEU A 472 17.24 -27.93 39.14
N ASP A 473 17.33 -26.72 38.57
CA ASP A 473 18.39 -25.75 38.88
C ASP A 473 18.35 -25.33 40.37
N LEU A 474 17.15 -25.11 40.93
CA LEU A 474 16.99 -24.77 42.35
C LEU A 474 17.38 -25.95 43.27
N ALA A 475 16.97 -27.17 42.92
CA ALA A 475 17.32 -28.37 43.68
C ALA A 475 18.84 -28.65 43.65
N ALA A 476 19.48 -28.48 42.50
CA ALA A 476 20.93 -28.67 42.34
C ALA A 476 21.76 -27.64 43.14
N ASN A 477 21.29 -26.40 43.24
CA ASN A 477 21.92 -25.36 44.07
C ASN A 477 21.76 -25.61 45.58
N GLY A 478 20.66 -26.24 46.01
CA GLY A 478 20.48 -26.67 47.40
C GLY A 478 21.52 -27.71 47.84
N VAL A 479 21.95 -28.58 46.93
CA VAL A 479 22.99 -29.60 47.18
C VAL A 479 24.38 -28.97 47.36
N THR A 480 24.71 -27.93 46.60
CA THR A 480 26.04 -27.26 46.68
C THR A 480 26.17 -26.37 47.94
N SER A 481 25.07 -25.73 48.38
CA SER A 481 25.06 -24.87 49.57
C SER A 481 25.33 -25.61 50.89
N ASN A 482 24.96 -26.89 50.99
CA ASN A 482 25.14 -27.67 52.22
C ASN A 482 26.60 -28.06 52.52
N ASN A 483 27.50 -27.99 51.54
CA ASN A 483 28.93 -28.31 51.67
C ASN A 483 29.83 -27.11 52.00
N VAL A 484 29.27 -25.91 52.25
CA VAL A 484 30.05 -24.69 52.53
C VAL A 484 30.08 -24.37 54.04
N ASN A 485 31.26 -23.98 54.55
CA ASN A 485 31.56 -23.66 55.96
C ASN A 485 30.47 -22.86 56.71
N TRP A 486 30.37 -23.08 58.03
CA TRP A 486 29.40 -22.51 59.00
C TRP A 486 29.14 -21.00 58.87
N ALA A 487 30.15 -20.19 58.54
CA ALA A 487 30.00 -18.74 58.34
C ALA A 487 29.22 -18.37 57.05
N THR A 488 29.23 -19.25 56.05
CA THR A 488 28.48 -19.08 54.79
C THR A 488 27.06 -19.62 54.93
N ARG A 489 26.84 -20.67 55.76
CA ARG A 489 25.50 -21.10 56.19
C ARG A 489 24.76 -19.98 56.90
N HIS A 490 25.42 -19.15 57.71
CA HIS A 490 24.74 -18.08 58.44
C HIS A 490 24.29 -16.91 57.55
N LEU A 491 25.04 -16.59 56.48
CA LEU A 491 24.69 -15.53 55.52
C LEU A 491 23.78 -16.01 54.37
N LEU A 492 23.91 -17.27 53.94
CA LEU A 492 22.93 -17.91 53.04
C LEU A 492 21.61 -18.12 53.78
N ASN A 493 21.63 -18.53 55.06
CA ASN A 493 20.43 -18.51 55.89
C ASN A 493 19.96 -17.08 56.15
N GLU A 494 20.77 -16.05 56.35
CA GLU A 494 20.18 -14.69 56.49
C GLU A 494 19.56 -14.13 55.19
N CYS A 495 20.04 -14.56 54.01
CA CYS A 495 19.40 -14.25 52.72
C CYS A 495 18.19 -15.16 52.42
N PHE A 496 18.16 -16.41 52.90
CA PHE A 496 17.06 -17.37 52.66
C PHE A 496 15.99 -17.40 53.77
N ASP A 497 16.35 -17.17 55.02
CA ASP A 497 15.48 -17.16 56.22
C ASP A 497 14.69 -15.84 56.32
N LYS A 498 15.10 -14.80 55.56
CA LYS A 498 14.25 -13.62 55.27
C LYS A 498 13.40 -13.76 54.01
N SER A 499 13.50 -14.89 53.29
CA SER A 499 12.76 -15.16 52.04
C SER A 499 11.83 -16.38 52.11
N ILE A 500 11.99 -17.31 53.07
CA ILE A 500 11.34 -18.63 52.97
C ILE A 500 10.71 -19.09 54.29
N SER A 501 9.43 -18.76 54.48
CA SER A 501 8.47 -19.66 55.14
C SER A 501 7.78 -20.49 54.05
N TRP A 502 8.43 -21.57 53.58
CA TRP A 502 7.88 -22.49 52.57
C TRP A 502 7.53 -23.88 53.10
N LYS A 503 7.45 -24.09 54.42
CA LYS A 503 6.98 -25.39 54.93
C LYS A 503 5.50 -25.67 54.58
N THR A 504 4.72 -24.66 54.24
CA THR A 504 3.31 -24.76 53.81
C THR A 504 3.08 -24.59 52.30
N HIS A 505 3.97 -23.91 51.56
CA HIS A 505 3.75 -23.58 50.14
C HIS A 505 4.40 -24.53 49.11
N VAL A 506 5.31 -25.42 49.52
CA VAL A 506 5.82 -26.49 48.61
C VAL A 506 4.67 -27.43 48.20
N TRP A 507 3.68 -27.62 49.06
CA TRP A 507 2.48 -28.41 48.77
C TRP A 507 1.52 -27.69 47.80
N GLU A 508 1.40 -26.36 47.84
CA GLU A 508 0.58 -25.60 46.89
C GLU A 508 1.24 -25.46 45.51
N PHE A 509 2.57 -25.31 45.46
CA PHE A 509 3.33 -25.30 44.21
C PHE A 509 3.41 -26.71 43.58
N GLY A 510 3.54 -27.75 44.42
CA GLY A 510 3.37 -29.15 44.03
C GLY A 510 1.95 -29.45 43.53
N SER A 511 0.92 -28.86 44.14
CA SER A 511 -0.47 -28.92 43.65
C SER A 511 -0.63 -28.27 42.28
N ALA A 512 -0.02 -27.09 42.05
CA ALA A 512 -0.05 -26.39 40.77
C ALA A 512 0.68 -27.18 39.66
N LEU A 513 1.85 -27.77 39.98
CA LEU A 513 2.59 -28.67 39.10
C LEU A 513 1.81 -29.96 38.81
N ALA A 514 1.17 -30.53 39.84
CA ALA A 514 0.32 -31.70 39.70
C ALA A 514 -0.90 -31.41 38.84
N THR A 515 -1.56 -30.25 38.97
CA THR A 515 -2.67 -29.83 38.07
C THR A 515 -2.20 -29.54 36.64
N CYS A 516 -0.97 -29.04 36.44
CA CYS A 516 -0.41 -28.81 35.11
C CYS A 516 -0.08 -30.15 34.43
N VAL A 517 0.56 -31.08 35.16
CA VAL A 517 0.87 -32.43 34.70
C VAL A 517 -0.42 -33.26 34.52
N PHE A 518 -1.40 -33.18 35.42
CA PHE A 518 -2.72 -33.79 35.25
C PHE A 518 -3.49 -33.18 34.08
N GLY A 519 -3.39 -31.88 33.85
CA GLY A 519 -3.98 -31.21 32.70
C GLY A 519 -3.38 -31.72 31.38
N ILE A 520 -2.07 -31.91 31.33
CA ILE A 520 -1.36 -32.52 30.20
C ILE A 520 -1.76 -34.00 30.03
N ILE A 521 -1.86 -34.77 31.11
CA ILE A 521 -2.29 -36.19 31.09
C ILE A 521 -3.76 -36.33 30.65
N LEU A 522 -4.66 -35.45 31.10
CA LEU A 522 -6.07 -35.42 30.69
C LEU A 522 -6.23 -35.04 29.22
N GLU A 523 -5.39 -34.14 28.70
CA GLU A 523 -5.39 -33.79 27.26
C GLU A 523 -4.81 -34.95 26.42
N ILE A 524 -3.83 -35.69 26.93
CA ILE A 524 -3.31 -36.95 26.33
C ILE A 524 -4.40 -38.02 26.29
N GLU A 525 -5.17 -38.21 27.37
CA GLU A 525 -6.28 -39.18 27.43
C GLU A 525 -7.44 -38.78 26.47
N LYS A 526 -7.62 -37.48 26.24
CA LYS A 526 -8.59 -36.91 25.29
C LYS A 526 -8.16 -37.12 23.82
N GLU A 527 -6.86 -37.05 23.52
CA GLU A 527 -6.31 -37.45 22.22
C GLU A 527 -6.37 -38.97 21.99
N GLU A 528 -6.16 -39.77 23.04
CA GLU A 528 -6.23 -41.25 22.93
C GLU A 528 -7.67 -41.74 22.71
N LYS A 529 -8.67 -41.09 23.33
CA LYS A 529 -10.10 -41.32 23.06
C LYS A 529 -10.53 -40.91 21.65
N MET A 530 -9.88 -39.92 21.02
CA MET A 530 -10.13 -39.59 19.60
C MET A 530 -9.46 -40.57 18.63
N ARG A 531 -8.50 -41.39 19.06
CA ARG A 531 -7.77 -42.34 18.21
C ARG A 531 -8.43 -43.72 18.10
N ILE A 532 -9.42 -44.02 18.94
CA ILE A 532 -10.06 -45.36 19.02
C ILE A 532 -11.27 -45.53 18.07
N ARG A 533 -11.65 -44.50 17.31
CA ARG A 533 -12.77 -44.57 16.35
C ARG A 533 -12.31 -44.49 14.88
N ASN A 534 -11.46 -45.41 14.44
CA ASN A 534 -11.50 -45.93 13.06
C ASN A 534 -10.69 -47.23 12.87
N LYS A 535 -11.26 -48.13 12.07
CA LYS A 535 -11.04 -49.59 11.98
C LYS A 535 -9.72 -50.06 11.33
N TYR A 536 -9.18 -51.15 11.89
CA TYR A 536 -8.64 -52.41 11.30
C TYR A 536 -7.45 -52.46 10.31
N ARG A 537 -6.41 -53.25 10.73
CA ARG A 537 -5.54 -54.26 10.03
C ARG A 537 -4.66 -53.76 8.84
N LYS A 538 -3.36 -54.10 8.70
CA LYS A 538 -2.63 -55.40 8.81
C LYS A 538 -1.14 -55.21 9.17
N PRO A 539 -0.42 -56.28 9.59
CA PRO A 539 0.97 -56.22 10.00
C PRO A 539 1.92 -56.63 8.85
N THR A 540 3.10 -56.00 8.79
CA THR A 540 4.28 -56.58 8.14
C THR A 540 5.54 -56.22 8.92
N THR A 541 6.17 -57.29 9.37
CA THR A 541 7.51 -57.41 9.93
C THR A 541 8.60 -56.81 9.04
N LEU A 542 9.60 -56.14 9.62
CA LEU A 542 10.94 -56.14 9.03
C LEU A 542 12.04 -56.10 10.09
N ARG A 543 13.02 -56.98 9.87
CA ARG A 543 14.13 -57.42 10.70
C ARG A 543 15.15 -56.32 11.00
N CYS A 544 15.74 -56.42 12.20
CA CYS A 544 17.08 -55.92 12.49
C CYS A 544 18.12 -56.54 11.56
N ASN A 545 19.10 -55.73 11.13
CA ASN A 545 20.43 -56.24 10.81
C ASN A 545 21.47 -55.29 11.40
N ALA A 546 22.41 -55.89 12.14
CA ALA A 546 23.61 -55.27 12.66
C ALA A 546 24.74 -55.40 11.64
N GLY A 547 25.60 -54.38 11.48
CA GLY A 547 26.79 -54.50 10.65
C GLY A 547 27.57 -53.20 10.41
N SER A 548 28.73 -53.12 11.09
CA SER A 548 29.99 -52.44 10.73
C SER A 548 30.16 -50.90 10.78
N ARG A 549 30.93 -50.49 11.80
CA ARG A 549 32.23 -49.75 11.79
C ARG A 549 32.38 -48.43 10.99
N CYS A 550 32.76 -47.40 11.75
CA CYS A 550 33.41 -46.13 11.37
C CYS A 550 34.46 -46.23 10.25
N SER A 551 34.52 -45.22 9.37
CA SER A 551 35.78 -44.70 8.83
C SER A 551 35.64 -43.30 8.18
N THR A 552 36.36 -42.32 8.74
CA THR A 552 37.05 -41.17 8.09
C THR A 552 36.53 -40.60 6.75
N SER A 553 35.29 -40.10 6.66
CA SER A 553 34.88 -39.28 5.48
C SER A 553 34.47 -37.83 5.80
N ALA A 554 34.17 -37.49 7.06
CA ALA A 554 33.61 -36.18 7.41
C ALA A 554 34.63 -35.01 7.39
N VAL A 555 35.93 -35.29 7.50
CA VAL A 555 36.98 -34.24 7.52
C VAL A 555 37.38 -33.81 6.10
N VAL A 556 37.33 -34.72 5.13
CA VAL A 556 37.69 -34.43 3.73
C VAL A 556 36.60 -33.60 3.04
N TRP A 557 35.33 -33.83 3.35
CA TRP A 557 34.22 -33.06 2.78
C TRP A 557 34.09 -31.63 3.33
N SER A 558 34.69 -31.33 4.49
CA SER A 558 34.69 -29.98 5.06
C SER A 558 35.71 -29.04 4.40
N LEU A 559 36.83 -29.57 3.88
CA LEU A 559 37.84 -28.79 3.16
C LEU A 559 37.42 -28.47 1.71
N VAL A 560 36.65 -29.35 1.07
CA VAL A 560 36.09 -29.15 -0.28
C VAL A 560 35.01 -28.05 -0.29
N GLY A 561 34.23 -27.93 0.80
CA GLY A 561 33.21 -26.89 0.96
C GLY A 561 33.79 -25.47 1.09
N CYS A 562 34.96 -25.31 1.71
CA CYS A 562 35.61 -24.00 1.85
C CYS A 562 36.21 -23.47 0.54
N LEU A 563 36.76 -24.36 -0.31
CA LEU A 563 37.32 -23.98 -1.60
C LEU A 563 36.25 -23.61 -2.64
N LEU A 564 35.06 -24.24 -2.57
CA LEU A 564 33.92 -23.90 -3.42
C LEU A 564 33.31 -22.52 -3.08
N MET A 565 33.34 -22.11 -1.81
CA MET A 565 32.84 -20.79 -1.39
C MET A 565 33.79 -19.64 -1.79
N LEU A 566 35.09 -19.90 -1.91
CA LEU A 566 36.06 -18.91 -2.43
C LEU A 566 35.99 -18.77 -3.96
N HIS A 567 35.66 -19.83 -4.69
CA HIS A 567 35.39 -19.74 -6.14
C HIS A 567 34.05 -19.05 -6.46
N LEU A 568 33.02 -19.23 -5.63
CA LEU A 568 31.73 -18.53 -5.82
C LEU A 568 31.81 -17.03 -5.54
N TYR A 569 32.71 -16.60 -4.63
CA TYR A 569 32.91 -15.18 -4.33
C TYR A 569 33.62 -14.43 -5.48
N SER A 570 34.46 -15.10 -6.26
CA SER A 570 35.12 -14.54 -7.45
C SER A 570 34.18 -14.40 -8.66
N LEU A 571 33.15 -15.25 -8.77
CA LEU A 571 32.18 -15.25 -9.88
C LEU A 571 31.06 -14.19 -9.77
N VAL A 572 30.94 -13.51 -8.62
CA VAL A 572 29.92 -12.47 -8.39
C VAL A 572 30.38 -11.09 -8.88
N GLN A 573 31.62 -10.93 -9.36
CA GLN A 573 32.14 -9.65 -9.83
C GLN A 573 32.30 -9.51 -11.36
N GLN A 574 31.49 -10.22 -12.17
CA GLN A 574 31.49 -9.98 -13.61
C GLN A 574 30.12 -10.27 -14.27
N LYS A 575 29.23 -9.26 -14.28
CA LYS A 575 28.23 -9.08 -15.34
C LYS A 575 27.56 -7.71 -15.30
N ASP A 576 28.31 -6.69 -15.72
CA ASP A 576 27.74 -5.55 -16.43
C ASP A 576 27.76 -5.87 -17.93
N GLY A 577 26.64 -5.64 -18.63
CA GLY A 577 26.64 -5.55 -20.09
C GLY A 577 25.40 -6.11 -20.80
N MET A 578 24.83 -5.24 -21.64
CA MET A 578 23.89 -5.47 -22.75
C MET A 578 22.39 -5.56 -22.42
N GLY A 579 21.76 -4.38 -22.37
CA GLY A 579 20.36 -4.22 -22.77
C GLY A 579 20.27 -4.08 -24.30
N ALA A 580 19.36 -4.82 -24.92
CA ALA A 580 19.02 -4.68 -26.33
C ALA A 580 17.65 -3.99 -26.44
N GLU A 581 17.64 -2.82 -27.08
CA GLU A 581 16.44 -2.10 -27.49
C GLU A 581 15.66 -2.90 -28.54
N MET A 582 14.33 -2.91 -28.43
CA MET A 582 13.43 -3.29 -29.52
C MET A 582 12.52 -2.10 -29.83
N GLN A 583 12.87 -1.35 -30.87
CA GLN A 583 12.09 -0.26 -31.42
C GLN A 583 10.77 -0.77 -32.00
N PHE A 584 9.64 -0.31 -31.45
CA PHE A 584 8.35 -0.36 -32.13
C PHE A 584 7.97 1.06 -32.60
N ARG A 585 7.91 1.19 -33.92
CA ARG A 585 7.58 2.41 -34.67
C ARG A 585 6.07 2.52 -34.79
N LYS A 586 5.45 3.62 -34.35
CA LYS A 586 4.15 4.11 -34.88
C LYS A 586 3.93 5.61 -34.61
N THR A 587 3.89 6.36 -35.70
CA THR A 587 3.13 7.62 -35.94
C THR A 587 2.92 8.57 -34.76
N HIS A 588 3.98 9.24 -34.32
CA HIS A 588 3.87 10.53 -33.60
C HIS A 588 3.82 11.66 -34.63
N GLN A 589 2.90 12.62 -34.46
CA GLN A 589 3.04 13.90 -35.13
C GLN A 589 4.36 14.53 -34.65
N PRO A 590 5.31 14.85 -35.54
CA PRO A 590 6.65 15.29 -35.15
C PRO A 590 6.67 16.61 -34.36
N GLN A 591 5.56 17.36 -34.33
CA GLN A 591 5.46 18.67 -33.66
C GLN A 591 5.36 18.61 -32.12
N PHE A 592 4.95 17.49 -31.52
CA PHE A 592 4.77 17.36 -30.05
C PHE A 592 5.88 16.57 -29.35
N ARG A 593 6.81 15.98 -30.10
CA ARG A 593 7.85 15.09 -29.56
C ARG A 593 8.76 15.78 -28.54
N GLU A 594 9.01 17.07 -28.72
CA GLU A 594 9.82 17.89 -27.80
C GLU A 594 9.11 18.16 -26.47
N LEU A 595 7.77 18.22 -26.45
CA LEU A 595 6.97 18.50 -25.24
C LEU A 595 6.69 17.26 -24.39
N GLU A 596 6.86 16.07 -24.96
CA GLU A 596 6.74 14.79 -24.25
C GLU A 596 8.11 14.25 -23.81
N GLU A 597 9.20 14.98 -24.08
CA GLU A 597 10.56 14.58 -23.68
C GLU A 597 10.71 14.64 -22.16
N VAL A 598 11.13 13.52 -21.56
CA VAL A 598 11.27 13.40 -20.11
C VAL A 598 12.65 13.89 -19.69
N GLU A 599 12.73 15.12 -19.21
CA GLU A 599 13.94 15.67 -18.60
C GLU A 599 14.09 15.22 -17.14
N GLU A 600 15.30 14.85 -16.71
CA GLU A 600 15.60 14.53 -15.30
C GLU A 600 16.32 15.70 -14.62
N GLU A 601 15.98 15.97 -13.35
CA GLU A 601 16.51 17.09 -12.56
C GLU A 601 17.04 16.56 -11.23
N ASN A 602 18.32 16.78 -10.94
CA ASN A 602 18.96 16.29 -9.71
C ASN A 602 19.62 17.44 -8.95
N ILE A 603 18.95 17.92 -7.89
CA ILE A 603 19.55 18.83 -6.91
C ILE A 603 20.25 18.01 -5.83
N GLN A 604 21.57 18.19 -5.68
CA GLN A 604 22.34 17.56 -4.62
C GLN A 604 22.27 18.40 -3.34
N ILE A 605 21.92 17.78 -2.21
CA ILE A 605 21.94 18.44 -0.91
C ILE A 605 23.40 18.56 -0.43
N PRO A 606 23.90 19.77 -0.14
CA PRO A 606 25.26 19.95 0.34
C PRO A 606 25.45 19.28 1.72
N PRO A 607 26.65 18.75 2.03
CA PRO A 607 26.91 18.13 3.33
C PRO A 607 26.76 19.15 4.48
N PRO A 608 26.32 18.71 5.67
CA PRO A 608 26.07 19.63 6.79
C PRO A 608 27.33 20.39 7.19
N LYS A 609 27.22 21.72 7.32
CA LYS A 609 28.33 22.62 7.70
C LYS A 609 28.88 22.28 9.10
N GLY A 610 30.19 21.97 9.16
CA GLY A 610 31.07 22.26 10.31
C GLY A 610 31.55 21.06 11.16
N LYS A 611 32.88 20.93 11.29
CA LYS A 611 33.56 20.18 12.36
C LYS A 611 33.01 20.63 13.72
N ARG A 612 32.25 19.77 14.40
CA ARG A 612 31.82 20.03 15.78
C ARG A 612 32.94 19.70 16.76
N SER A 613 33.14 20.57 17.76
CA SER A 613 34.01 20.26 18.89
C SER A 613 33.45 19.04 19.66
N PRO A 614 34.30 18.19 20.26
CA PRO A 614 33.88 16.94 20.90
C PRO A 614 32.86 17.11 22.05
N ARG A 615 32.70 18.34 22.58
CA ARG A 615 31.84 18.62 23.74
C ARG A 615 30.35 18.83 23.40
N ALA A 616 29.97 19.00 22.13
CA ALA A 616 28.57 19.25 21.73
C ALA A 616 27.78 17.98 21.35
N ALA A 617 28.40 16.79 21.36
CA ALA A 617 27.82 15.54 20.86
C ALA A 617 26.70 14.93 21.73
N LYS A 618 26.35 15.54 22.89
CA LYS A 618 25.37 14.98 23.85
C LYS A 618 23.93 15.51 23.75
N ARG A 619 23.55 16.25 22.70
CA ARG A 619 22.16 16.72 22.52
C ARG A 619 21.53 16.22 21.22
N ARG A 620 20.56 15.30 21.38
CA ARG A 620 19.52 14.77 20.45
C ARG A 620 19.96 14.46 19.00
N PRO A 621 19.60 13.30 18.43
CA PRO A 621 19.77 13.08 16.98
C PRO A 621 18.89 14.10 16.24
N ARG A 622 19.52 14.97 15.44
CA ARG A 622 18.83 15.98 14.63
C ARG A 622 18.27 15.29 13.37
N ARG A 623 17.00 15.56 13.07
CA ARG A 623 16.27 15.11 11.87
C ARG A 623 17.13 15.34 10.61
N THR A 624 17.19 14.37 9.70
CA THR A 624 17.85 14.54 8.39
C THR A 624 17.14 15.66 7.63
N THR A 625 17.87 16.71 7.22
CA THR A 625 17.30 17.84 6.46
C THR A 625 16.84 17.35 5.09
N THR A 626 15.58 17.59 4.75
CA THR A 626 15.00 17.25 3.44
C THR A 626 15.15 18.39 2.44
N LEU A 627 14.95 18.13 1.16
CA LEU A 627 14.99 19.18 0.13
C LEU A 627 13.86 20.21 0.29
N ILE A 628 12.71 19.80 0.86
CA ILE A 628 11.64 20.73 1.25
C ILE A 628 12.09 21.63 2.40
N ASP A 629 12.79 21.08 3.40
CA ASP A 629 13.32 21.90 4.51
C ASP A 629 14.31 22.96 3.99
N GLU A 630 15.17 22.59 3.03
CA GLU A 630 16.08 23.54 2.36
C GLU A 630 15.34 24.56 1.47
N PHE A 631 14.22 24.18 0.84
CA PHE A 631 13.38 25.11 0.07
C PHE A 631 12.74 26.18 0.96
N LEU A 632 12.27 25.78 2.15
CA LEU A 632 11.61 26.66 3.11
C LEU A 632 12.58 27.49 3.95
N ASP A 633 13.84 27.06 4.09
CA ASP A 633 14.85 27.80 4.84
C ASP A 633 15.41 28.98 4.00
N GLU A 634 15.11 30.21 4.44
CA GLU A 634 15.61 31.44 3.83
C GLU A 634 17.14 31.51 3.79
N ASN A 635 17.82 30.83 4.71
CA ASN A 635 19.28 30.82 4.84
C ASN A 635 19.93 29.59 4.17
N SER A 636 19.16 28.80 3.41
CA SER A 636 19.67 27.63 2.70
C SER A 636 20.75 27.99 1.68
N GLN A 637 21.76 27.12 1.54
CA GLN A 637 22.74 27.22 0.46
C GLN A 637 22.14 26.91 -0.91
N LEU A 638 21.01 26.20 -0.96
CA LEU A 638 20.29 25.87 -2.18
C LEU A 638 19.28 26.94 -2.58
N ARG A 639 19.20 28.04 -1.83
CA ARG A 639 18.23 29.11 -2.05
C ARG A 639 18.23 29.64 -3.49
N GLY A 640 19.42 29.91 -4.03
CA GLY A 640 19.58 30.39 -5.41
C GLY A 640 19.27 29.35 -6.50
N VAL A 641 19.11 28.07 -6.13
CA VAL A 641 18.65 27.03 -7.06
C VAL A 641 17.13 27.09 -7.23
N PHE A 642 16.40 27.33 -6.14
CA PHE A 642 14.93 27.42 -6.17
C PHE A 642 14.44 28.80 -6.65
N PHE A 643 15.16 29.85 -6.25
CA PHE A 643 14.87 31.25 -6.57
C PHE A 643 16.12 31.89 -7.18
N PRO A 644 16.38 31.65 -8.48
CA PRO A 644 17.49 32.27 -9.19
C PRO A 644 17.42 33.80 -9.15
N ASP A 645 18.59 34.43 -9.24
CA ASP A 645 18.73 35.88 -9.17
C ASP A 645 18.26 36.60 -10.45
N GLN A 646 18.21 37.93 -10.36
CA GLN A 646 17.74 38.79 -11.44
C GLN A 646 18.65 38.79 -12.69
N ARG A 647 19.88 38.26 -12.61
CA ARG A 647 20.75 38.10 -13.78
C ARG A 647 20.22 37.03 -14.73
N THR A 648 19.38 36.13 -14.23
CA THR A 648 18.72 35.08 -15.00
C THR A 648 17.27 35.41 -15.35
N ALA A 649 16.82 36.63 -15.03
CA ALA A 649 15.47 37.09 -15.35
C ALA A 649 15.23 37.05 -16.87
N VAL A 650 14.00 36.69 -17.23
CA VAL A 650 13.52 36.64 -18.60
C VAL A 650 12.93 38.01 -18.92
N ASP A 651 13.50 38.68 -19.93
CA ASP A 651 13.01 39.97 -20.44
C ASP A 651 12.48 39.78 -21.87
N PRO A 652 11.16 39.65 -22.04
CA PRO A 652 10.54 39.42 -23.35
C PRO A 652 10.76 40.54 -24.37
N THR A 653 11.25 41.71 -23.94
CA THR A 653 11.52 42.88 -24.81
C THR A 653 12.95 42.93 -25.31
N LYS A 654 13.91 42.34 -24.58
CA LYS A 654 15.35 42.38 -24.90
C LYS A 654 15.89 41.08 -25.49
N ASP A 655 15.17 39.97 -25.32
CA ASP A 655 15.54 38.68 -25.91
C ASP A 655 15.34 38.72 -27.44
N LEU A 656 16.36 39.19 -28.18
CA LEU A 656 16.36 39.37 -29.65
C LEU A 656 17.01 38.19 -30.41
N GLY A 657 17.14 37.02 -29.77
CA GLY A 657 17.84 35.84 -30.31
C GLY A 657 17.00 34.56 -30.39
N ASN A 658 17.66 33.41 -30.51
CA ASN A 658 17.01 32.08 -30.60
C ASN A 658 16.19 31.65 -29.36
N ASP A 659 16.26 32.40 -28.26
CA ASP A 659 15.55 32.11 -27.00
C ASP A 659 14.20 32.88 -26.87
N THR A 660 13.74 33.58 -27.92
CA THR A 660 12.37 34.15 -27.94
C THR A 660 11.30 33.08 -27.76
N PHE A 661 10.26 33.36 -26.96
CA PHE A 661 9.11 32.47 -26.68
C PHE A 661 9.43 31.20 -25.86
N TYR A 662 10.57 31.15 -25.18
CA TYR A 662 10.89 30.06 -24.26
C TYR A 662 10.47 30.38 -22.82
N TYR A 663 9.52 29.64 -22.27
CA TYR A 663 9.20 29.64 -20.84
C TYR A 663 10.35 29.04 -20.05
N TYR A 664 10.74 29.71 -18.96
CA TYR A 664 11.75 29.25 -18.01
C TYR A 664 11.12 29.10 -16.61
N PRO A 665 10.58 27.91 -16.27
CA PRO A 665 9.86 27.71 -15.02
C PRO A 665 10.71 28.03 -13.78
N GLY A 666 10.18 28.86 -12.88
CA GLY A 666 10.83 29.25 -11.63
C GLY A 666 11.79 30.44 -11.73
N ARG A 667 12.00 31.04 -12.91
CA ARG A 667 12.78 32.29 -13.06
C ARG A 667 11.90 33.53 -12.91
N ILE A 668 12.54 34.68 -12.69
CA ILE A 668 11.85 35.98 -12.73
C ILE A 668 11.40 36.23 -14.17
N TRP A 669 10.13 36.56 -14.35
CA TRP A 669 9.56 36.93 -15.63
C TRP A 669 9.16 38.40 -15.60
N LEU A 670 9.78 39.19 -16.47
CA LEU A 670 9.55 40.63 -16.55
C LEU A 670 8.41 40.94 -17.52
N ASP A 671 7.64 41.97 -17.19
CA ASP A 671 6.65 42.58 -18.07
C ASP A 671 7.31 43.46 -19.15
N THR A 672 6.49 44.06 -20.01
CA THR A 672 6.98 44.95 -21.09
C THR A 672 7.65 46.23 -20.60
N GLU A 673 7.52 46.57 -19.31
CA GLU A 673 8.15 47.73 -18.67
C GLU A 673 9.45 47.35 -17.94
N GLY A 674 9.79 46.05 -17.93
CA GLY A 674 10.98 45.52 -17.27
C GLY A 674 10.79 45.24 -15.78
N ASN A 675 9.56 45.26 -15.27
CA ASN A 675 9.24 44.97 -13.88
C ASN A 675 8.85 43.49 -13.71
N PRO A 676 9.16 42.84 -12.57
CA PRO A 676 8.66 41.50 -12.29
C PRO A 676 7.13 41.44 -12.30
N ILE A 677 6.57 40.48 -13.02
CA ILE A 677 5.11 40.25 -13.05
C ILE A 677 4.61 39.90 -11.64
N GLN A 678 3.47 40.48 -11.25
CA GLN A 678 2.81 40.26 -9.96
C GLN A 678 1.35 39.84 -10.18
N ALA A 679 1.15 38.55 -10.48
CA ALA A 679 -0.17 37.96 -10.71
C ALA A 679 -0.27 36.52 -10.13
N HIS A 680 0.03 36.37 -8.84
CA HIS A 680 0.11 35.08 -8.15
C HIS A 680 -1.26 34.49 -7.81
N GLY A 681 -1.38 33.17 -7.68
CA GLY A 681 -2.65 32.48 -7.37
C GLY A 681 -3.72 32.69 -8.45
N GLY A 682 -3.33 33.26 -9.58
CA GLY A 682 -4.21 33.87 -10.56
C GLY A 682 -4.85 32.90 -11.55
N GLY A 683 -5.54 33.49 -12.54
CA GLY A 683 -6.09 32.78 -13.70
C GLY A 683 -6.07 33.65 -14.95
N ILE A 684 -6.33 33.03 -16.11
CA ILE A 684 -6.35 33.71 -17.40
C ILE A 684 -7.76 33.72 -17.96
N LEU A 685 -8.21 34.91 -18.36
CA LEU A 685 -9.38 35.09 -19.22
C LEU A 685 -8.91 35.37 -20.65
N PHE A 686 -9.38 34.58 -21.61
CA PHE A 686 -9.31 34.98 -23.01
C PHE A 686 -10.58 35.75 -23.37
N ASP A 687 -10.42 36.99 -23.81
CA ASP A 687 -11.51 37.83 -24.27
C ASP A 687 -11.61 37.76 -25.80
N GLU A 688 -12.65 37.10 -26.30
CA GLU A 688 -12.88 36.90 -27.73
C GLU A 688 -13.13 38.22 -28.48
N LYS A 689 -13.68 39.24 -27.81
CA LYS A 689 -13.96 40.54 -28.43
C LYS A 689 -12.68 41.26 -28.85
N THR A 690 -11.70 41.28 -27.95
CA THR A 690 -10.42 41.95 -28.20
C THR A 690 -9.36 41.00 -28.73
N MET A 691 -9.60 39.68 -28.71
CA MET A 691 -8.61 38.63 -28.98
C MET A 691 -7.37 38.78 -28.09
N THR A 692 -7.59 38.94 -26.78
CA THR A 692 -6.54 39.24 -25.79
C THR A 692 -6.65 38.31 -24.59
N TYR A 693 -5.51 37.85 -24.09
CA TYR A 693 -5.42 37.15 -22.81
C TYR A 693 -5.20 38.17 -21.70
N TYR A 694 -5.99 38.06 -20.63
CA TYR A 694 -5.86 38.85 -19.42
C TYR A 694 -5.50 37.93 -18.26
N TRP A 695 -4.35 38.15 -17.65
CA TRP A 695 -3.86 37.40 -16.50
C TRP A 695 -4.11 38.22 -15.23
N TYR A 696 -5.02 37.75 -14.41
CA TYR A 696 -5.35 38.34 -13.11
C TYR A 696 -4.70 37.54 -12.00
N GLY A 697 -4.22 38.22 -10.95
CA GLY A 697 -3.68 37.55 -9.78
C GLY A 697 -3.45 38.49 -8.61
N GLU A 698 -3.08 37.91 -7.48
CA GLU A 698 -2.73 38.66 -6.28
C GLU A 698 -1.48 39.51 -6.55
N TYR A 699 -1.60 40.81 -6.28
CA TYR A 699 -0.46 41.71 -6.36
C TYR A 699 0.28 41.70 -5.03
N LYS A 700 1.46 41.08 -4.99
CA LYS A 700 2.23 40.83 -3.75
C LYS A 700 3.44 41.75 -3.60
N ASP A 701 3.47 42.89 -4.30
CA ASP A 701 4.57 43.87 -4.16
C ASP A 701 4.48 44.65 -2.83
N GLY A 702 4.85 43.97 -1.75
CA GLY A 702 4.86 44.51 -0.40
C GLY A 702 5.75 43.66 0.53
N PRO A 703 5.99 44.15 1.75
CA PRO A 703 6.83 43.45 2.71
C PRO A 703 6.15 42.17 3.19
N THR A 704 6.92 41.07 3.23
CA THR A 704 6.45 39.81 3.80
C THR A 704 6.64 39.81 5.31
N TYR A 705 5.59 39.46 6.05
CA TYR A 705 5.62 39.39 7.50
C TYR A 705 4.71 38.27 8.03
N HIS A 706 4.83 37.97 9.34
CA HIS A 706 3.94 37.07 10.04
C HIS A 706 3.07 37.87 11.02
N ALA A 707 1.75 37.81 10.91
CA ALA A 707 0.86 38.53 11.83
C ALA A 707 1.02 38.07 13.30
N HIS A 708 1.41 36.81 13.51
CA HIS A 708 1.78 36.27 14.82
C HIS A 708 2.81 35.15 14.67
N LYS A 709 3.51 34.76 15.75
CA LYS A 709 4.66 33.82 15.72
C LYS A 709 4.40 32.46 15.05
N LYS A 710 3.14 32.03 14.92
CA LYS A 710 2.72 30.77 14.30
C LYS A 710 1.91 30.97 13.01
N GLY A 711 1.66 32.21 12.61
CA GLY A 711 0.85 32.54 11.45
C GLY A 711 1.61 32.30 10.16
N ALA A 712 0.89 32.11 9.05
CA ALA A 712 1.47 32.03 7.73
C ALA A 712 2.19 33.36 7.37
N ALA A 713 3.26 33.26 6.58
CA ALA A 713 3.84 34.43 5.93
C ALA A 713 2.79 35.08 5.03
N ARG A 714 2.73 36.42 5.02
CA ARG A 714 1.72 37.18 4.28
C ARG A 714 2.24 38.56 3.88
N VAL A 715 1.53 39.18 2.95
CA VAL A 715 1.67 40.58 2.55
C VAL A 715 0.31 41.23 2.77
N ASP A 716 0.29 42.51 3.13
CA ASP A 716 -0.95 43.28 3.14
C ASP A 716 -1.59 43.29 1.74
N ILE A 717 -2.92 43.32 1.67
CA ILE A 717 -3.61 43.43 0.38
C ILE A 717 -3.19 44.73 -0.26
N VAL A 718 -2.58 44.65 -1.45
CA VAL A 718 -2.41 45.76 -2.38
C VAL A 718 -3.58 45.79 -3.37
N GLY A 719 -4.01 44.61 -3.80
CA GLY A 719 -5.14 44.41 -4.70
C GLY A 719 -4.94 43.24 -5.66
N VAL A 720 -5.78 43.20 -6.68
CA VAL A 720 -5.66 42.27 -7.82
C VAL A 720 -5.00 43.00 -8.98
N GLY A 721 -3.86 42.51 -9.43
CA GLY A 721 -3.18 42.98 -10.63
C GLY A 721 -3.76 42.35 -11.89
N CYS A 722 -3.64 43.05 -13.02
CA CYS A 722 -3.99 42.54 -14.34
C CYS A 722 -2.86 42.79 -15.34
N TYR A 723 -2.56 41.79 -16.15
CA TYR A 723 -1.64 41.89 -17.29
C TYR A 723 -2.35 41.46 -18.57
N SER A 724 -2.04 42.10 -19.70
CA SER A 724 -2.60 41.74 -21.01
C SER A 724 -1.54 41.18 -21.96
N SER A 725 -1.92 40.21 -22.79
CA SER A 725 -1.03 39.59 -23.78
C SER A 725 -1.78 39.12 -25.01
N LYS A 726 -1.11 39.16 -26.17
CA LYS A 726 -1.58 38.53 -27.42
C LYS A 726 -0.96 37.16 -27.66
N ASP A 727 0.16 36.88 -27.00
CA ASP A 727 1.03 35.75 -27.32
C ASP A 727 1.34 34.85 -26.11
N LEU A 728 0.71 35.10 -24.95
CA LEU A 728 0.95 34.43 -23.67
C LEU A 728 2.41 34.54 -23.16
N TRP A 729 3.23 35.36 -23.84
CA TRP A 729 4.66 35.49 -23.61
C TRP A 729 5.04 36.90 -23.16
N LYS A 730 4.62 37.92 -23.90
CA LYS A 730 4.81 39.33 -23.59
C LYS A 730 3.59 39.82 -22.84
N TRP A 731 3.80 40.22 -21.59
CA TRP A 731 2.74 40.70 -20.71
C TRP A 731 2.90 42.20 -20.48
N LYS A 732 1.88 42.96 -20.87
CA LYS A 732 1.76 44.38 -20.57
C LYS A 732 1.05 44.53 -19.23
N ASN A 733 1.62 45.32 -18.32
CA ASN A 733 0.96 45.64 -17.05
C ASN A 733 -0.24 46.58 -17.31
N GLU A 734 -1.43 46.17 -16.87
CA GLU A 734 -2.65 47.00 -16.93
C GLU A 734 -2.98 47.63 -15.56
N GLY A 735 -2.17 47.36 -14.53
CA GLY A 735 -2.28 47.93 -13.20
C GLY A 735 -3.13 47.10 -12.23
N ILE A 736 -3.46 47.73 -11.09
CA ILE A 736 -4.36 47.18 -10.07
C ILE A 736 -5.79 47.40 -10.51
N VAL A 737 -6.53 46.31 -10.75
CA VAL A 737 -7.91 46.35 -11.24
C VAL A 737 -8.94 46.23 -10.13
N LEU A 738 -8.55 45.74 -8.95
CA LEU A 738 -9.34 45.78 -7.71
C LEU A 738 -8.41 46.17 -6.57
N ALA A 739 -8.56 47.37 -6.03
CA ALA A 739 -7.67 47.93 -5.01
C ALA A 739 -8.04 47.48 -3.58
N SER A 740 -7.08 47.57 -2.67
CA SER A 740 -7.31 47.47 -1.22
C SER A 740 -8.12 48.65 -0.67
N GLU A 741 -8.76 48.42 0.47
CA GLU A 741 -9.29 49.48 1.33
C GLU A 741 -8.24 49.83 2.40
N GLU A 742 -7.90 51.11 2.50
CA GLU A 742 -6.78 51.57 3.33
C GLU A 742 -7.17 52.00 4.75
N THR A 743 -8.45 52.33 4.96
CA THR A 743 -8.91 53.08 6.14
C THR A 743 -10.03 52.39 6.91
N ASN A 744 -10.98 51.77 6.22
CA ASN A 744 -12.11 51.11 6.87
C ASN A 744 -11.71 49.68 7.31
N GLU A 745 -11.30 49.53 8.57
CA GLU A 745 -10.90 48.24 9.15
C GLU A 745 -11.97 47.14 9.10
N THR A 746 -13.25 47.52 8.97
CA THR A 746 -14.36 46.57 8.85
C THR A 746 -14.61 46.09 7.42
N HIS A 747 -13.97 46.73 6.44
CA HIS A 747 -14.10 46.37 5.04
C HIS A 747 -13.35 45.08 4.74
N ASP A 748 -13.94 44.22 3.92
CA ASP A 748 -13.37 42.91 3.60
C ASP A 748 -12.02 43.01 2.89
N LEU A 749 -11.88 44.01 2.01
CA LEU A 749 -10.62 44.32 1.32
C LEU A 749 -9.69 45.24 2.11
N HIS A 750 -9.93 45.46 3.41
CA HIS A 750 -8.99 46.22 4.23
C HIS A 750 -7.59 45.61 4.11
N LYS A 751 -6.54 46.43 3.95
CA LYS A 751 -5.17 45.94 3.67
C LYS A 751 -4.66 44.84 4.62
N SER A 752 -5.13 44.81 5.87
CA SER A 752 -4.75 43.79 6.84
C SER A 752 -5.44 42.43 6.65
N ASN A 753 -6.47 42.34 5.81
CA ASN A 753 -7.21 41.10 5.56
C ASN A 753 -6.51 40.25 4.49
N VAL A 754 -7.16 39.21 3.98
CA VAL A 754 -6.62 38.29 2.97
C VAL A 754 -7.52 38.33 1.74
N LEU A 755 -6.90 38.53 0.58
CA LEU A 755 -7.50 38.30 -0.73
C LEU A 755 -6.61 37.33 -1.49
N GLU A 756 -7.20 36.24 -1.95
CA GLU A 756 -6.45 35.18 -2.62
C GLU A 756 -7.18 34.62 -3.85
N ARG A 757 -6.38 34.04 -4.74
CA ARG A 757 -6.80 33.26 -5.91
C ARG A 757 -7.89 33.87 -6.79
N PRO A 758 -7.80 35.15 -7.20
CA PRO A 758 -8.83 35.76 -8.05
C PRO A 758 -9.00 34.99 -9.37
N LYS A 759 -10.24 34.86 -9.83
CA LYS A 759 -10.64 34.30 -11.13
C LYS A 759 -11.68 35.22 -11.76
N VAL A 760 -11.52 35.52 -13.04
CA VAL A 760 -12.43 36.40 -13.79
C VAL A 760 -13.08 35.64 -14.93
N ILE A 761 -14.40 35.74 -15.05
CA ILE A 761 -15.18 35.20 -16.16
C ILE A 761 -16.08 36.30 -16.76
N TYR A 762 -16.33 36.23 -18.07
CA TYR A 762 -17.25 37.15 -18.74
C TYR A 762 -18.67 36.58 -18.80
N ASN A 763 -19.64 37.37 -18.33
CA ASN A 763 -21.06 37.07 -18.41
C ASN A 763 -21.67 37.74 -19.66
N PRO A 764 -22.14 36.97 -20.66
CA PRO A 764 -22.70 37.54 -21.88
C PRO A 764 -24.09 38.16 -21.69
N LYS A 765 -24.86 37.75 -20.67
CA LYS A 765 -26.22 38.27 -20.40
C LYS A 765 -26.18 39.67 -19.79
N THR A 766 -25.29 39.90 -18.84
CA THR A 766 -25.13 41.19 -18.17
C THR A 766 -24.09 42.08 -18.85
N ALA A 767 -23.32 41.52 -19.78
CA ALA A 767 -22.17 42.14 -20.42
C ALA A 767 -21.07 42.62 -19.44
N LYS A 768 -20.97 41.95 -18.28
CA LYS A 768 -20.00 42.28 -17.23
C LYS A 768 -18.89 41.23 -17.14
N TYR A 769 -17.71 41.67 -16.75
CA TYR A 769 -16.65 40.83 -16.24
C TYR A 769 -16.88 40.63 -14.74
N VAL A 770 -16.91 39.38 -14.29
CA VAL A 770 -17.18 39.02 -12.89
C VAL A 770 -15.95 38.34 -12.30
N MET A 771 -15.43 38.92 -11.23
CA MET A 771 -14.32 38.41 -10.46
C MET A 771 -14.83 37.70 -9.20
N TRP A 772 -14.32 36.50 -8.97
CA TRP A 772 -14.48 35.75 -7.73
C TRP A 772 -13.11 35.57 -7.08
N MET A 773 -13.04 35.74 -5.76
CA MET A 773 -11.81 35.56 -4.99
C MET A 773 -12.10 34.97 -3.61
N HIS A 774 -11.08 34.36 -3.02
CA HIS A 774 -11.07 34.02 -1.60
C HIS A 774 -10.89 35.29 -0.77
N ILE A 775 -11.74 35.48 0.24
CA ILE A 775 -11.70 36.57 1.21
C ILE A 775 -11.59 35.98 2.60
N ASP A 776 -10.59 36.42 3.35
CA ASP A 776 -10.40 36.00 4.73
C ASP A 776 -9.91 37.13 5.64
N ASP A 777 -9.97 36.88 6.95
CA ASP A 777 -9.34 37.73 7.95
C ASP A 777 -7.89 37.30 8.22
N VAL A 778 -7.22 38.03 9.11
CA VAL A 778 -5.81 37.79 9.47
C VAL A 778 -5.52 36.36 9.93
N ASN A 779 -6.51 35.69 10.53
CA ASN A 779 -6.38 34.37 11.15
C ASN A 779 -7.00 33.24 10.32
N TYR A 780 -7.44 33.52 9.09
CA TYR A 780 -8.14 32.59 8.22
C TYR A 780 -9.44 32.02 8.81
N THR A 781 -10.17 32.83 9.61
CA THR A 781 -11.40 32.40 10.29
C THR A 781 -12.69 32.78 9.56
N LYS A 782 -12.65 33.76 8.65
CA LYS A 782 -13.81 34.21 7.88
C LYS A 782 -14.13 33.20 6.77
N ALA A 783 -13.13 32.73 6.03
CA ALA A 783 -13.21 31.72 4.98
C ALA A 783 -14.44 31.93 4.06
N ALA A 784 -14.44 33.02 3.29
CA ALA A 784 -15.53 33.43 2.43
C ALA A 784 -15.09 33.59 0.97
N VAL A 785 -16.06 33.63 0.05
CA VAL A 785 -15.83 34.14 -1.30
C VAL A 785 -16.24 35.59 -1.38
N GLY A 786 -15.53 36.38 -2.17
CA GLY A 786 -15.88 37.74 -2.55
C GLY A 786 -16.20 37.82 -4.04
N VAL A 787 -17.12 38.73 -4.39
CA VAL A 787 -17.55 38.97 -5.77
C VAL A 787 -17.33 40.43 -6.13
N ALA A 788 -16.77 40.69 -7.30
CA ALA A 788 -16.61 42.03 -7.86
C ALA A 788 -16.96 42.04 -9.36
N THR A 789 -17.37 43.19 -9.89
CA THR A 789 -17.80 43.30 -11.30
C THR A 789 -17.19 44.50 -12.01
N SER A 790 -16.98 44.40 -13.32
CA SER A 790 -16.50 45.51 -14.15
C SER A 790 -17.15 45.49 -15.54
N ASP A 791 -17.25 46.65 -16.17
CA ASP A 791 -17.59 46.79 -17.60
C ASP A 791 -16.42 46.45 -18.53
N TYR A 792 -15.20 46.54 -18.01
CA TYR A 792 -13.95 46.34 -18.77
C TYR A 792 -13.12 45.21 -18.16
N PRO A 793 -12.39 44.44 -18.98
CA PRO A 793 -11.49 43.40 -18.45
C PRO A 793 -10.40 44.02 -17.58
N THR A 794 -9.90 45.20 -17.93
CA THR A 794 -8.87 45.92 -17.18
C THR A 794 -9.39 46.72 -15.99
N GLY A 795 -10.62 46.45 -15.53
CA GLY A 795 -11.22 47.16 -14.41
C GLY A 795 -11.51 48.66 -14.67
N PRO A 796 -11.70 49.46 -13.60
CA PRO A 796 -11.72 49.02 -12.20
C PRO A 796 -12.90 48.09 -11.92
N PHE A 797 -12.71 47.12 -11.03
CA PHE A 797 -13.77 46.25 -10.53
C PHE A 797 -14.40 46.84 -9.28
N ASP A 798 -15.72 46.91 -9.28
CA ASP A 798 -16.53 47.29 -8.12
C ASP A 798 -16.75 46.06 -7.24
N TYR A 799 -16.23 46.10 -6.01
CA TYR A 799 -16.46 45.07 -5.01
C TYR A 799 -17.91 45.10 -4.53
N LEU A 800 -18.59 43.96 -4.58
CA LEU A 800 -20.00 43.86 -4.22
C LEU A 800 -20.18 43.43 -2.76
N TYR A 801 -19.66 42.25 -2.42
CA TYR A 801 -19.81 41.65 -1.09
C TYR A 801 -18.90 40.43 -0.93
N SER A 802 -18.78 39.92 0.32
CA SER A 802 -18.35 38.55 0.59
C SER A 802 -19.42 37.73 1.31
N LYS A 803 -19.38 36.41 1.13
CA LYS A 803 -20.18 35.48 1.93
C LYS A 803 -19.59 34.08 1.95
N ARG A 804 -20.06 33.27 2.90
CA ARG A 804 -19.84 31.82 2.92
C ARG A 804 -20.77 31.13 1.91
N PRO A 805 -20.26 30.56 0.81
CA PRO A 805 -21.11 29.94 -0.19
C PRO A 805 -21.85 28.73 0.41
N HIS A 806 -23.17 28.66 0.21
CA HIS A 806 -24.06 27.62 0.76
C HIS A 806 -24.03 27.53 2.30
N GLY A 807 -23.55 28.57 3.00
CA GLY A 807 -23.34 28.56 4.45
C GLY A 807 -22.06 27.84 4.90
N PHE A 808 -21.22 27.36 3.98
CA PHE A 808 -19.97 26.66 4.28
C PHE A 808 -18.75 27.55 4.10
N GLU A 809 -17.65 27.15 4.74
CA GLU A 809 -16.34 27.79 4.58
C GLU A 809 -15.86 27.68 3.12
N SER A 810 -15.19 28.72 2.64
CA SER A 810 -14.49 28.71 1.37
C SER A 810 -13.11 29.32 1.53
N ARG A 811 -12.07 28.52 1.27
CA ARG A 811 -10.69 28.98 1.19
C ARG A 811 -10.21 28.97 -0.26
N ASP A 812 -9.23 28.13 -0.57
CA ASP A 812 -8.74 27.93 -1.93
C ASP A 812 -9.91 27.63 -2.89
N MET A 813 -10.04 28.46 -3.93
CA MET A 813 -11.16 28.40 -4.87
C MET A 813 -10.74 28.58 -6.32
N THR A 814 -11.62 28.13 -7.22
CA THR A 814 -11.59 28.46 -8.65
C THR A 814 -13.00 28.58 -9.21
N VAL A 815 -13.12 29.17 -10.40
CA VAL A 815 -14.37 29.25 -11.16
C VAL A 815 -14.14 28.62 -12.52
N PHE A 816 -15.10 27.81 -12.98
CA PHE A 816 -15.07 27.17 -14.28
C PHE A 816 -16.36 27.48 -15.04
N LYS A 817 -16.23 28.00 -16.26
CA LYS A 817 -17.35 28.22 -17.18
C LYS A 817 -17.38 27.09 -18.19
N ASP A 818 -18.47 26.33 -18.21
CA ASP A 818 -18.68 25.19 -19.08
C ASP A 818 -19.16 25.62 -20.47
N ASP A 819 -19.13 24.70 -21.43
CA ASP A 819 -19.44 24.95 -22.84
C ASP A 819 -20.90 25.39 -23.07
N ASP A 820 -21.81 25.00 -22.16
CA ASP A 820 -23.21 25.41 -22.15
C ASP A 820 -23.44 26.83 -21.60
N GLY A 821 -22.37 27.49 -21.14
CA GLY A 821 -22.40 28.81 -20.54
C GLY A 821 -22.78 28.81 -19.06
N VAL A 822 -22.97 27.66 -18.40
CA VAL A 822 -23.12 27.59 -16.95
C VAL A 822 -21.74 27.71 -16.30
N ALA A 823 -21.64 28.56 -15.29
CA ALA A 823 -20.41 28.70 -14.51
C ALA A 823 -20.55 27.99 -13.15
N TYR A 824 -19.45 27.47 -12.62
CA TYR A 824 -19.39 26.70 -11.40
C TYR A 824 -18.30 27.25 -10.48
N LEU A 825 -18.62 27.38 -9.20
CA LEU A 825 -17.66 27.69 -8.15
C LEU A 825 -17.18 26.37 -7.53
N VAL A 826 -15.86 26.21 -7.42
CA VAL A 826 -15.21 25.09 -6.74
C VAL A 826 -14.33 25.63 -5.62
N TYR A 827 -14.49 25.13 -4.39
CA TYR A 827 -13.78 25.67 -3.23
C TYR A 827 -13.49 24.62 -2.16
N SER A 828 -12.38 24.81 -1.44
CA SER A 828 -12.02 24.01 -0.27
C SER A 828 -12.82 24.45 0.96
N SER A 829 -13.38 23.47 1.68
CA SER A 829 -14.38 23.67 2.73
C SER A 829 -14.15 22.69 3.89
N GLU A 830 -14.88 22.89 4.99
CA GLU A 830 -14.88 22.04 6.20
C GLU A 830 -13.44 21.83 6.71
N ASP A 831 -12.76 22.92 7.09
CA ASP A 831 -11.35 22.92 7.51
C ASP A 831 -10.41 22.29 6.46
N ASN A 832 -10.65 22.61 5.19
CA ASN A 832 -9.96 22.08 4.01
C ASN A 832 -9.95 20.55 3.93
N SER A 833 -10.94 19.87 4.52
CA SER A 833 -11.04 18.40 4.45
C SER A 833 -11.60 17.91 3.12
N GLU A 834 -12.39 18.74 2.43
CA GLU A 834 -13.08 18.39 1.21
C GLU A 834 -13.24 19.59 0.26
N LEU A 835 -13.62 19.32 -0.99
CA LEU A 835 -14.00 20.36 -1.95
C LEU A 835 -15.51 20.38 -2.14
N HIS A 836 -16.05 21.56 -2.36
CA HIS A 836 -17.43 21.81 -2.69
C HIS A 836 -17.52 22.34 -4.12
N ILE A 837 -18.55 21.94 -4.85
CA ILE A 837 -18.88 22.47 -6.18
C ILE A 837 -20.36 22.80 -6.30
N GLY A 838 -20.65 23.98 -6.85
CA GLY A 838 -22.01 24.44 -7.10
C GLY A 838 -22.10 25.37 -8.32
N PRO A 839 -23.20 25.32 -9.09
CA PRO A 839 -23.40 26.25 -10.19
C PRO A 839 -23.67 27.67 -9.68
N LEU A 840 -23.19 28.65 -10.43
CA LEU A 840 -23.51 30.05 -10.27
C LEU A 840 -24.91 30.38 -10.83
N THR A 841 -25.49 31.48 -10.37
CA THR A 841 -26.70 32.08 -10.94
C THR A 841 -26.45 32.59 -12.36
N GLU A 842 -27.50 32.89 -13.11
CA GLU A 842 -27.38 33.27 -14.52
C GLU A 842 -26.57 34.56 -14.78
N ASP A 843 -26.51 35.45 -13.80
CA ASP A 843 -25.71 36.68 -13.81
C ASP A 843 -24.27 36.47 -13.32
N TYR A 844 -23.94 35.26 -12.86
CA TYR A 844 -22.68 34.85 -12.21
C TYR A 844 -22.34 35.62 -10.93
N LEU A 845 -23.30 36.35 -10.35
CA LEU A 845 -23.06 37.17 -9.16
C LEU A 845 -23.33 36.44 -7.86
N ASP A 846 -23.92 35.24 -7.93
CA ASP A 846 -24.22 34.39 -6.78
C ASP A 846 -24.14 32.90 -7.17
N ILE A 847 -24.28 32.01 -6.19
CA ILE A 847 -24.42 30.56 -6.29
C ILE A 847 -25.89 30.14 -6.23
N THR A 848 -26.22 29.05 -6.90
CA THR A 848 -27.52 28.38 -6.74
C THR A 848 -27.56 27.57 -5.43
N GLN A 849 -28.72 26.98 -5.10
CA GLN A 849 -28.83 26.09 -3.93
C GLN A 849 -28.22 24.69 -4.15
N THR A 850 -27.84 24.38 -5.39
CA THR A 850 -27.30 23.06 -5.75
C THR A 850 -25.85 22.95 -5.33
N LEU A 851 -25.55 22.00 -4.44
CA LEU A 851 -24.22 21.74 -3.93
C LEU A 851 -23.85 20.26 -4.06
N ARG A 852 -22.60 19.99 -4.43
CA ARG A 852 -21.96 18.68 -4.29
C ARG A 852 -20.67 18.78 -3.50
N ARG A 853 -20.50 17.84 -2.58
CA ARG A 853 -19.25 17.60 -1.85
C ARG A 853 -18.46 16.56 -2.62
N ILE A 854 -17.20 16.85 -2.91
CA ILE A 854 -16.32 16.02 -3.73
C ILE A 854 -14.97 15.87 -3.02
N LEU A 855 -14.28 14.76 -3.29
CA LEU A 855 -12.98 14.47 -2.66
C LEU A 855 -13.01 14.53 -1.11
N VAL A 856 -14.11 14.05 -0.53
CA VAL A 856 -14.38 14.07 0.91
C VAL A 856 -13.27 13.39 1.71
N GLY A 857 -12.70 14.10 2.69
CA GLY A 857 -11.64 13.60 3.57
C GLY A 857 -10.28 13.42 2.91
N GLN A 858 -10.10 13.88 1.66
CA GLN A 858 -8.82 13.78 0.96
C GLN A 858 -7.89 14.97 1.23
N HIS A 859 -8.38 16.02 1.91
CA HIS A 859 -7.60 17.22 2.27
C HIS A 859 -6.91 17.88 1.07
N ARG A 860 -7.70 18.20 0.04
CA ARG A 860 -7.22 18.81 -1.22
C ARG A 860 -7.54 20.30 -1.27
N GLU A 861 -6.65 21.06 -1.89
CA GLU A 861 -6.72 22.51 -2.07
C GLU A 861 -6.25 22.88 -3.50
N ALA A 862 -6.19 24.18 -3.79
CA ALA A 862 -5.69 24.74 -5.05
C ALA A 862 -6.29 24.11 -6.35
N PRO A 863 -7.63 24.04 -6.48
CA PRO A 863 -8.27 23.37 -7.60
C PRO A 863 -8.03 24.09 -8.93
N ALA A 864 -7.52 23.37 -9.93
CA ALA A 864 -7.34 23.85 -11.30
C ALA A 864 -8.13 22.96 -12.26
N LEU A 865 -9.32 23.41 -12.65
CA LEU A 865 -10.27 22.68 -13.47
C LEU A 865 -10.07 22.94 -14.97
N PHE A 866 -10.26 21.91 -15.79
CA PHE A 866 -10.31 22.03 -17.25
C PHE A 866 -11.13 20.88 -17.85
N LYS A 867 -11.49 20.99 -19.14
CA LYS A 867 -12.31 20.00 -19.84
C LYS A 867 -11.63 19.57 -21.14
N HIS A 868 -11.73 18.29 -21.47
CA HIS A 868 -11.22 17.73 -22.71
C HIS A 868 -12.11 16.57 -23.18
N GLU A 869 -12.54 16.60 -24.44
CA GLU A 869 -13.38 15.55 -25.06
C GLU A 869 -14.59 15.13 -24.19
N GLY A 870 -15.30 16.11 -23.63
CA GLY A 870 -16.49 15.87 -22.80
C GLY A 870 -16.19 15.39 -21.38
N THR A 871 -14.93 15.17 -21.01
CA THR A 871 -14.50 14.78 -19.66
C THR A 871 -13.97 15.98 -18.89
N TYR A 872 -14.37 16.13 -17.63
CA TYR A 872 -13.85 17.14 -16.72
C TYR A 872 -12.63 16.60 -16.00
N TYR A 873 -11.59 17.42 -15.90
CA TYR A 873 -10.36 17.12 -15.18
C TYR A 873 -10.07 18.22 -14.15
N MET A 874 -9.45 17.84 -13.05
CA MET A 874 -9.06 18.77 -11.99
C MET A 874 -7.71 18.37 -11.42
N ILE A 875 -6.78 19.32 -11.35
CA ILE A 875 -5.53 19.15 -10.60
C ILE A 875 -5.66 19.90 -9.28
N THR A 876 -5.21 19.28 -8.19
CA THR A 876 -5.26 19.84 -6.83
C THR A 876 -3.92 19.64 -6.14
N SER A 877 -3.61 20.42 -5.10
CA SER A 877 -2.53 20.13 -4.15
C SER A 877 -3.08 19.59 -2.82
N GLY A 878 -2.23 19.04 -1.97
CA GLY A 878 -2.55 18.70 -0.58
C GLY A 878 -2.32 19.89 0.35
N CYS A 879 -2.89 19.85 1.55
CA CYS A 879 -2.82 20.95 2.52
C CYS A 879 -1.54 20.91 3.37
N THR A 880 -0.48 21.62 2.96
CA THR A 880 0.81 21.66 3.71
C THR A 880 1.35 23.08 3.95
N GLY A 881 0.46 24.08 3.96
CA GLY A 881 0.85 25.48 4.05
C GLY A 881 1.77 25.86 2.89
N TRP A 882 2.88 26.57 3.17
CA TRP A 882 3.84 26.97 2.14
C TRP A 882 4.75 25.84 1.61
N ALA A 883 4.74 24.66 2.25
CA ALA A 883 5.54 23.54 1.78
C ALA A 883 4.92 22.99 0.48
N PRO A 884 5.70 22.82 -0.61
CA PRO A 884 5.18 22.18 -1.81
C PRO A 884 4.98 20.68 -1.58
N ASN A 885 4.03 20.10 -2.28
CA ASN A 885 3.58 18.72 -2.07
C ASN A 885 3.10 18.07 -3.37
N GLU A 886 2.58 16.84 -3.26
CA GLU A 886 2.15 16.05 -4.39
C GLU A 886 0.79 16.53 -4.94
N ALA A 887 0.81 16.99 -6.19
CA ALA A 887 -0.41 17.19 -6.96
C ALA A 887 -1.11 15.87 -7.26
N LEU A 888 -2.44 15.92 -7.29
CA LEU A 888 -3.30 14.82 -7.73
C LEU A 888 -4.23 15.32 -8.82
N ALA A 889 -4.31 14.57 -9.90
CA ALA A 889 -5.30 14.73 -10.96
C ALA A 889 -6.56 13.89 -10.65
N HIS A 890 -7.71 14.44 -10.99
CA HIS A 890 -9.02 13.85 -10.83
C HIS A 890 -9.82 14.00 -12.12
N ALA A 891 -10.74 13.08 -12.39
CA ALA A 891 -11.60 13.12 -13.58
C ALA A 891 -13.06 12.80 -13.25
N ALA A 892 -13.97 13.33 -14.06
CA ALA A 892 -15.41 13.07 -13.97
C ALA A 892 -16.09 13.20 -15.35
N GLU A 893 -17.16 12.43 -15.57
CA GLU A 893 -18.06 12.58 -16.73
C GLU A 893 -19.01 13.77 -16.60
N SER A 894 -19.30 14.20 -15.37
CA SER A 894 -20.12 15.37 -15.05
C SER A 894 -19.38 16.25 -14.05
N ILE A 895 -19.49 17.56 -14.22
CA ILE A 895 -18.86 18.53 -13.32
C ILE A 895 -19.29 18.37 -11.86
N LEU A 896 -20.55 17.99 -11.63
CA LEU A 896 -21.08 17.69 -10.29
C LEU A 896 -20.67 16.31 -9.76
N GLY A 897 -19.85 15.56 -10.50
CA GLY A 897 -19.31 14.26 -10.15
C GLY A 897 -20.12 13.06 -10.67
N PRO A 898 -19.74 11.83 -10.27
CA PRO A 898 -18.69 11.53 -9.29
C PRO A 898 -17.28 11.85 -9.83
N TRP A 899 -16.41 12.35 -8.93
CA TRP A 899 -15.01 12.63 -9.23
C TRP A 899 -14.13 11.48 -8.76
N GLU A 900 -13.28 10.99 -9.66
CA GLU A 900 -12.34 9.90 -9.41
C GLU A 900 -10.89 10.41 -9.43
N THR A 901 -10.12 10.03 -8.41
CA THR A 901 -8.70 10.39 -8.32
C THR A 901 -7.86 9.48 -9.19
N MET A 902 -7.15 10.08 -10.14
CA MET A 902 -6.28 9.37 -11.07
C MET A 902 -4.90 9.13 -10.47
N GLY A 903 -4.35 10.08 -9.72
CA GLY A 903 -3.00 10.02 -9.16
C GLY A 903 -2.14 11.24 -9.50
N ASN A 904 -0.83 11.16 -9.29
CA ASN A 904 0.09 12.26 -9.55
C ASN A 904 0.34 12.45 -11.05
N PRO A 905 0.01 13.61 -11.64
CA PRO A 905 0.17 13.85 -13.07
C PRO A 905 1.60 14.26 -13.47
N CYS A 906 2.51 14.51 -12.52
CA CYS A 906 3.84 15.07 -12.80
C CYS A 906 4.76 14.02 -13.46
N VAL A 907 5.36 14.37 -14.60
CA VAL A 907 6.29 13.55 -15.38
C VAL A 907 7.62 14.28 -15.56
N GLY A 908 8.73 13.56 -15.53
CA GLY A 908 10.08 14.16 -15.52
C GLY A 908 10.51 14.59 -14.12
N GLY A 909 11.66 15.26 -14.05
CA GLY A 909 12.41 15.51 -12.82
C GLY A 909 12.79 14.22 -12.08
N ASN A 910 13.51 14.34 -10.96
CA ASN A 910 13.63 13.19 -10.06
C ASN A 910 12.34 12.95 -9.25
N LYS A 911 12.31 11.89 -8.44
CA LYS A 911 11.13 11.54 -7.61
C LYS A 911 10.68 12.70 -6.70
N MET A 912 11.63 13.45 -6.13
CA MET A 912 11.33 14.56 -5.22
C MET A 912 10.67 15.72 -5.96
N PHE A 913 11.13 16.05 -7.16
CA PHE A 913 10.50 17.04 -8.03
C PHE A 913 9.04 16.69 -8.31
N ARG A 914 8.73 15.43 -8.66
CA ARG A 914 7.34 15.00 -8.89
C ARG A 914 6.47 15.04 -7.62
N LEU A 915 7.02 14.67 -6.47
CA LEU A 915 6.30 14.68 -5.19
C LEU A 915 6.13 16.08 -4.58
N SER A 916 6.72 17.10 -5.18
CA SER A 916 6.57 18.51 -4.78
C SER A 916 5.99 19.36 -5.91
N THR A 917 5.45 18.72 -6.96
CA THR A 917 4.92 19.40 -8.15
C THR A 917 5.91 20.45 -8.68
N PHE A 918 7.17 20.03 -8.77
CA PHE A 918 8.31 20.84 -9.20
C PHE A 918 8.55 22.07 -8.32
N PHE A 919 8.34 21.91 -7.01
CA PHE A 919 8.34 22.97 -5.99
C PHE A 919 7.32 24.07 -6.28
N ALA A 920 6.12 23.69 -6.72
CA ALA A 920 5.06 24.63 -7.04
C ALA A 920 3.69 24.07 -6.64
N GLN A 921 2.68 24.94 -6.61
CA GLN A 921 1.30 24.63 -6.26
C GLN A 921 0.39 25.07 -7.40
N SER A 922 -0.56 24.23 -7.80
CA SER A 922 -1.48 24.52 -8.91
C SER A 922 -2.27 25.82 -8.70
N THR A 923 -2.62 26.49 -9.80
CA THR A 923 -3.55 27.63 -9.74
C THR A 923 -4.55 27.66 -10.89
N TYR A 924 -4.13 27.30 -12.11
CA TYR A 924 -4.98 27.37 -13.29
C TYR A 924 -4.48 26.46 -14.41
N VAL A 925 -5.34 26.19 -15.40
CA VAL A 925 -4.97 25.46 -16.62
C VAL A 925 -5.48 26.26 -17.83
N VAL A 926 -4.59 26.56 -18.78
CA VAL A 926 -4.92 27.31 -20.00
C VAL A 926 -5.11 26.32 -21.15
N PRO A 927 -6.29 26.25 -21.78
CA PRO A 927 -6.48 25.43 -22.97
C PRO A 927 -5.72 25.99 -24.19
N LEU A 928 -5.14 25.09 -24.99
CA LEU A 928 -4.54 25.40 -26.29
C LEU A 928 -5.44 24.85 -27.41
N PRO A 929 -6.48 25.57 -27.84
CA PRO A 929 -7.51 25.08 -28.77
C PRO A 929 -6.96 24.64 -30.13
N SER A 930 -5.92 25.30 -30.64
CA SER A 930 -5.28 24.93 -31.90
C SER A 930 -4.55 23.58 -31.80
N PHE A 931 -4.41 23.03 -30.60
CA PHE A 931 -3.74 21.78 -30.28
C PHE A 931 -4.60 20.94 -29.30
N PRO A 932 -5.65 20.25 -29.79
CA PRO A 932 -6.51 19.43 -28.94
C PRO A 932 -5.72 18.48 -28.05
N GLY A 933 -6.06 18.42 -26.76
CA GLY A 933 -5.38 17.58 -25.76
C GLY A 933 -4.14 18.23 -25.15
N SER A 934 -3.71 19.40 -25.62
CA SER A 934 -2.61 20.17 -25.04
C SER A 934 -3.10 21.39 -24.26
N PHE A 935 -2.46 21.65 -23.14
CA PHE A 935 -2.79 22.72 -22.20
C PHE A 935 -1.51 23.30 -21.59
N ILE A 936 -1.61 24.46 -20.95
CA ILE A 936 -0.56 25.00 -20.07
C ILE A 936 -1.02 24.83 -18.63
N PHE A 937 -0.28 24.04 -17.86
CA PHE A 937 -0.44 23.97 -16.41
C PHE A 937 0.24 25.18 -15.77
N MET A 938 -0.52 25.99 -15.03
CA MET A 938 -0.02 27.13 -14.29
C MET A 938 0.07 26.79 -12.79
N ALA A 939 1.23 27.06 -12.20
CA ALA A 939 1.49 26.88 -10.79
C ALA A 939 2.39 27.99 -10.23
N ASP A 940 2.22 28.28 -8.94
CA ASP A 940 3.05 29.23 -8.20
C ASP A 940 4.10 28.48 -7.37
N ARG A 941 5.36 28.87 -7.52
CA ARG A 941 6.45 28.51 -6.60
C ARG A 941 6.52 29.60 -5.54
N TRP A 942 5.79 29.36 -4.46
CA TRP A 942 5.68 30.30 -3.35
C TRP A 942 6.98 30.47 -2.59
N ASN A 943 7.31 31.73 -2.33
CA ASN A 943 8.45 32.11 -1.53
C ASN A 943 7.98 32.66 -0.16
N PRO A 944 7.89 31.84 0.89
CA PRO A 944 7.40 32.32 2.19
C PRO A 944 8.35 33.31 2.90
N ALA A 945 9.61 33.42 2.48
CA ALA A 945 10.56 34.40 3.04
C ALA A 945 10.42 35.79 2.39
N ASP A 946 9.97 35.82 1.12
CA ASP A 946 9.67 37.05 0.38
C ASP A 946 8.61 36.73 -0.68
N LEU A 947 7.33 36.86 -0.33
CA LEU A 947 6.20 36.48 -1.19
C LEU A 947 6.13 37.28 -2.48
N ARG A 948 6.62 38.53 -2.48
CA ARG A 948 6.81 39.34 -3.69
C ARG A 948 7.71 38.64 -4.70
N ASP A 949 8.69 37.89 -4.18
CA ASP A 949 9.70 37.14 -4.93
C ASP A 949 9.26 35.67 -5.17
N SER A 950 7.96 35.39 -5.14
CA SER A 950 7.41 34.12 -5.63
C SER A 950 7.58 34.01 -7.15
N ARG A 951 7.48 32.79 -7.69
CA ARG A 951 7.81 32.49 -9.11
C ARG A 951 6.70 31.72 -9.80
N TYR A 952 6.73 31.73 -11.13
CA TYR A 952 5.77 31.00 -11.96
C TYR A 952 6.39 29.72 -12.52
N VAL A 953 5.65 28.61 -12.42
CA VAL A 953 6.00 27.33 -13.02
C VAL A 953 4.90 27.00 -14.03
N TRP A 954 5.08 27.44 -15.26
CA TRP A 954 4.21 27.12 -16.39
C TRP A 954 4.81 25.97 -17.18
N LEU A 955 4.04 24.90 -17.36
CA LEU A 955 4.52 23.65 -17.98
C LEU A 955 3.49 23.09 -18.96
N PRO A 956 3.92 22.32 -19.98
CA PRO A 956 2.99 21.66 -20.88
C PRO A 956 2.24 20.55 -20.15
N LEU A 957 0.92 20.57 -20.27
CA LEU A 957 0.01 19.53 -19.81
C LEU A 957 -0.61 18.86 -21.02
N ILE A 958 -0.55 17.53 -21.07
CA ILE A 958 -1.07 16.72 -22.16
C ILE A 958 -2.07 15.71 -21.60
N VAL A 959 -3.22 15.63 -22.26
CA VAL A 959 -4.24 14.59 -22.04
C VAL A 959 -4.17 13.60 -23.20
N GLY A 960 -3.67 12.39 -22.93
CA GLY A 960 -3.29 11.41 -23.95
C GLY A 960 -1.79 11.05 -23.93
N GLY A 961 -1.36 10.11 -24.78
CA GLY A 961 0.07 9.74 -24.96
C GLY A 961 0.50 8.33 -24.48
N PRO A 962 1.69 7.83 -24.89
CA PRO A 962 2.15 6.47 -24.63
C PRO A 962 2.52 6.17 -23.16
N VAL A 963 2.45 4.89 -22.81
CA VAL A 963 2.59 4.34 -21.45
C VAL A 963 4.04 3.95 -21.17
N ASP A 964 4.96 4.91 -21.14
CA ASP A 964 6.39 4.54 -21.05
C ASP A 964 6.91 4.36 -19.62
N ARG A 965 6.11 4.68 -18.58
CA ARG A 965 6.32 4.20 -17.20
C ARG A 965 4.97 4.02 -16.49
N PRO A 966 4.76 2.91 -15.75
CA PRO A 966 3.60 2.80 -14.89
C PRO A 966 3.71 3.87 -13.79
N LEU A 967 2.75 4.79 -13.77
CA LEU A 967 2.44 5.55 -12.58
C LEU A 967 2.12 4.54 -11.47
N ASP A 968 2.67 4.73 -10.28
CA ASP A 968 2.51 3.83 -9.13
C ASP A 968 1.05 3.85 -8.63
N TYR A 969 0.14 3.29 -9.42
CA TYR A 969 -1.28 3.23 -9.10
C TYR A 969 -1.54 2.10 -8.10
N ASN A 970 -1.91 2.49 -6.89
CA ASN A 970 -2.56 1.61 -5.92
C ASN A 970 -4.07 1.62 -6.20
N PHE A 971 -4.63 0.44 -6.48
CA PHE A 971 -6.06 0.09 -6.56
C PHE A 971 -7.00 1.06 -7.32
N GLY A 972 -7.40 0.63 -8.54
CA GLY A 972 -8.46 1.26 -9.35
C GLY A 972 -8.00 1.43 -10.79
N PHE A 973 -8.81 1.01 -11.77
CA PHE A 973 -8.64 1.49 -13.14
C PHE A 973 -9.26 2.88 -13.21
N PRO A 974 -8.57 3.90 -13.72
CA PRO A 974 -9.31 5.02 -14.29
C PRO A 974 -9.77 4.62 -15.70
N LEU A 975 -11.06 4.81 -16.00
CA LEU A 975 -11.64 4.83 -17.35
C LEU A 975 -11.14 6.06 -18.17
N TRP A 976 -10.32 6.90 -17.56
CA TRP A 976 -10.00 8.27 -17.99
C TRP A 976 -8.69 8.35 -18.78
N SER A 977 -8.62 9.29 -19.73
CA SER A 977 -7.39 9.60 -20.46
C SER A 977 -6.32 10.10 -19.49
N ARG A 978 -5.07 9.63 -19.67
CA ARG A 978 -3.95 10.02 -18.80
C ARG A 978 -3.72 11.53 -18.88
N VAL A 979 -3.60 12.17 -17.71
CA VAL A 979 -3.16 13.57 -17.57
C VAL A 979 -1.68 13.58 -17.19
N SER A 980 -0.86 14.26 -17.98
CA SER A 980 0.59 14.36 -17.74
C SER A 980 1.05 15.81 -17.79
N VAL A 981 1.74 16.27 -16.74
CA VAL A 981 2.43 17.56 -16.69
C VAL A 981 3.93 17.29 -16.82
N TYR A 982 4.52 17.69 -17.95
CA TYR A 982 5.92 17.39 -18.25
C TYR A 982 6.86 18.47 -17.72
N TRP A 983 7.88 18.05 -16.97
CA TRP A 983 8.96 18.93 -16.54
C TRP A 983 9.87 19.30 -17.70
N HIS A 984 10.10 20.61 -17.85
CA HIS A 984 11.12 21.15 -18.74
C HIS A 984 11.86 22.30 -18.06
N ARG A 985 13.19 22.33 -18.16
CA ARG A 985 13.99 23.48 -17.71
C ARG A 985 13.73 24.74 -18.54
N LYS A 986 13.47 24.55 -19.82
CA LYS A 986 12.96 25.57 -20.73
C LYS A 986 12.12 24.91 -21.82
N TRP A 987 11.01 25.52 -22.21
CA TRP A 987 10.15 24.99 -23.27
C TRP A 987 9.41 26.12 -23.99
N LYS A 988 8.82 25.84 -25.14
CA LYS A 988 8.05 26.82 -25.92
C LYS A 988 6.77 26.20 -26.46
N LEU A 989 5.81 27.04 -26.83
CA LEU A 989 4.59 26.56 -27.49
C LEU A 989 4.90 25.93 -28.87
N PRO A 990 4.11 24.95 -29.34
CA PRO A 990 4.35 24.28 -30.63
C PRO A 990 4.38 25.24 -31.82
N GLN A 991 5.18 24.91 -32.84
CA GLN A 991 5.21 25.65 -34.11
C GLN A 991 3.84 25.63 -34.80
N GLY A 992 3.34 26.80 -35.20
CA GLY A 992 1.99 26.96 -35.77
C GLY A 992 0.99 27.59 -34.80
N TRP A 993 1.38 27.80 -33.54
CA TRP A 993 0.66 28.70 -32.65
C TRP A 993 0.78 30.15 -33.17
N SER A 994 -0.19 30.56 -33.97
CA SER A 994 -0.51 31.96 -34.20
C SER A 994 -1.67 32.27 -33.26
N GLY A 995 -1.57 33.30 -32.41
CA GLY A 995 -2.56 33.63 -31.38
C GLY A 995 -3.95 34.06 -31.90
N LEU A 996 -4.47 33.43 -32.97
CA LEU A 996 -5.54 33.95 -33.82
C LEU A 996 -6.46 32.88 -34.45
N LYS A 997 -6.44 31.61 -34.03
CA LYS A 997 -7.42 30.62 -34.53
C LYS A 997 -8.06 29.81 -33.41
N TRP A 998 -9.05 30.42 -32.76
CA TRP A 998 -10.23 29.74 -32.23
C TRP A 998 -11.24 29.68 -33.40
N MET A 999 -11.59 28.49 -33.89
CA MET A 999 -12.67 28.27 -34.85
C MET A 999 -13.61 27.23 -34.28
#